data_AF-A0AB74USN4-F1
#
_entry.id   AF-A0AB74USN4-F1
#
_cell.length_a   1.000
_cell.length_b   1.000
_cell.length_c   1.000
_cell.angle_alpha   90.00
_cell.angle_beta   90.00
_cell.angle_gamma   90.00
#
_symmetry.space_group_name_H-M   'P 1'
#
loop_
_entity.id
_entity.type
_entity.pdbx_description
1 polymer ?
#
loop_
_entity_poly.entity_id
_entity_poly.type
_entity_poly.pdbx_seq_one_letter_code
_entity_poly.pdbx_strand_id
1 'polypeptide(L)'
;MTVRPDRLYDLLPVVYRMRDAEQGWPLRDFLRVLASQADVLEQDIARLYDNWFIETCDDWVVPYIGDLLGYSLLPEAATLGEDGRRDASLGRMLAPRADVANTIDARRRKGTLSLLEDLSRDAAGWPARAVEFYRRLGWMQHLDHQHPHRGGMADLRDPGRLQRLGWANGAFDPFAHSVDLRRMGSRHRRGRHNIPAVGVFACRLRSYPVSCTPAYCIEERGPQCFSFSVLGNDTPLFQRPMAETEPTHIADERNLPLPLRRWRFAERGPLADYASVAAKLYGDGRSVQVWAPDWPAKGQGVPVPRELLVPADLSGWRGQVKRGRVAVDPERGRLLFPANQRPKRGVWVSYQYGFAADLGGGEYARLTPELEGATRYVVHAALPDHAASVGWPTGHFGSIADALAAWAQAKAATPALRALVIELAESGVYEGSIDLQLDAGEAIQLRAAERTRPVLRLLDVRASQPDALSVSGRAGSRVLLDGLLIVGRGIEVHGPGDEAAADDDLCELLIRHCTLVPGWALHCDCDPKRPGEPSVTLDGTRAALRVEHSILGAIMVISPERRGEPPPLELCDSILDATGMERVALGAPDEVVAYVEAGFRRCTVIGEVQAHGIALAEDSIFAGPLRVLRRQQGCVRFCYVAGGSRTPRRFHCQPDLALAAVAPEQREHERLRVVPQFRSRRYGTPHYLRLADGCCAEIRRGASDRSAMGVWHDLYEPQREANLAARLTEYVPAGTDAGILFAN
;
A
#
# COMPACT_ATOMS: atom_id res chain seq x y z
N MET A 1 18.10 -20.26 -19.76
CA MET A 1 18.67 -20.72 -21.06
C MET A 1 17.87 -20.07 -22.18
N THR A 2 18.52 -19.61 -23.26
CA THR A 2 17.81 -19.02 -24.41
C THR A 2 17.22 -20.14 -25.28
N VAL A 3 15.90 -20.10 -25.48
CA VAL A 3 15.17 -21.05 -26.33
C VAL A 3 15.73 -20.95 -27.75
N ARG A 4 16.31 -22.05 -28.26
CA ARG A 4 16.83 -22.13 -29.63
C ARG A 4 15.92 -23.07 -30.43
N PRO A 5 14.91 -22.54 -31.13
CA PRO A 5 13.89 -23.36 -31.79
C PRO A 5 14.48 -24.32 -32.83
N ASP A 6 15.63 -23.98 -33.42
CA ASP A 6 16.31 -24.79 -34.44
C ASP A 6 17.42 -25.70 -33.88
N ARG A 7 17.56 -25.84 -32.56
CA ARG A 7 18.67 -26.61 -31.94
C ARG A 7 18.79 -28.03 -32.47
N LEU A 8 17.69 -28.76 -32.57
CA LEU A 8 17.70 -30.14 -33.09
C LEU A 8 18.02 -30.19 -34.59
N TYR A 9 17.56 -29.19 -35.34
CA TYR A 9 17.86 -29.06 -36.77
C TYR A 9 19.35 -28.76 -36.99
N ASP A 10 19.94 -27.90 -36.17
CA ASP A 10 21.37 -27.53 -36.24
C ASP A 10 22.33 -28.69 -35.96
N LEU A 11 21.86 -29.72 -35.23
CA LEU A 11 22.61 -30.95 -35.00
C LEU A 11 22.61 -31.90 -36.21
N LEU A 12 21.77 -31.66 -37.23
CA LEU A 12 21.76 -32.48 -38.43
C LEU A 12 22.96 -32.20 -39.36
N PRO A 13 23.50 -33.23 -40.02
CA PRO A 13 24.51 -33.05 -41.05
C PRO A 13 24.05 -32.07 -42.14
N VAL A 14 24.98 -31.23 -42.61
CA VAL A 14 24.71 -30.14 -43.57
C VAL A 14 24.01 -30.64 -44.84
N VAL A 15 24.32 -31.85 -45.31
CA VAL A 15 23.72 -32.46 -46.51
C VAL A 15 22.19 -32.55 -46.42
N TYR A 16 21.64 -32.87 -45.24
CA TYR A 16 20.19 -32.93 -45.05
C TYR A 16 19.56 -31.54 -44.92
N ARG A 17 20.28 -30.60 -44.30
CA ARG A 17 19.82 -29.21 -44.17
C ARG A 17 19.76 -28.48 -45.52
N MET A 18 20.70 -28.78 -46.42
CA MET A 18 20.68 -28.25 -47.79
C MET A 18 19.48 -28.77 -48.58
N ARG A 19 19.21 -30.08 -48.52
CA ARG A 19 18.04 -30.68 -49.20
C ARG A 19 16.71 -30.18 -48.65
N ASP A 20 16.63 -29.96 -47.34
CA ASP A 20 15.42 -29.41 -46.72
C ASP A 20 15.18 -27.95 -47.14
N ALA A 21 16.25 -27.15 -47.24
CA ALA A 21 16.17 -25.78 -47.75
C ALA A 21 15.67 -25.72 -49.20
N GLU A 22 16.09 -26.67 -50.05
CA GLU A 22 15.61 -26.82 -51.43
C GLU A 22 14.12 -27.20 -51.50
N GLN A 23 13.57 -27.84 -50.46
CA GLN A 23 12.16 -28.29 -50.38
C GLN A 23 11.26 -27.35 -49.56
N GLY A 24 11.76 -26.18 -49.14
CA GLY A 24 10.97 -25.19 -48.40
C GLY A 24 10.92 -25.39 -46.88
N TRP A 25 11.89 -26.07 -46.28
CA TRP A 25 12.07 -26.27 -44.83
C TRP A 25 11.05 -27.14 -44.06
N PRO A 26 10.39 -28.15 -44.66
CA PRO A 26 9.42 -28.99 -43.93
C PRO A 26 10.04 -29.78 -42.76
N LEU A 27 11.30 -30.26 -42.89
CA LEU A 27 11.98 -31.01 -41.83
C LEU A 27 12.37 -30.08 -40.66
N ARG A 28 12.84 -28.86 -40.95
CA ARG A 28 13.09 -27.85 -39.92
C ARG A 28 11.83 -27.56 -39.11
N ASP A 29 10.71 -27.32 -39.77
CA ASP A 29 9.47 -26.97 -39.09
C ASP A 29 8.90 -28.15 -38.28
N PHE A 30 9.07 -29.40 -38.74
CA PHE A 30 8.76 -30.58 -37.95
C PHE A 30 9.68 -30.72 -36.72
N LEU A 31 10.99 -30.53 -36.88
CA LEU A 31 11.96 -30.63 -35.78
C LEU A 31 11.81 -29.50 -34.75
N ARG A 32 11.31 -28.32 -35.15
CA ARG A 32 10.93 -27.24 -34.23
C ARG A 32 9.84 -27.68 -33.25
N VAL A 33 8.84 -28.42 -33.72
CA VAL A 33 7.79 -28.96 -32.84
C VAL A 33 8.38 -29.93 -31.82
N LEU A 34 9.29 -30.82 -32.24
CA LEU A 34 9.97 -31.74 -31.32
C LEU A 34 10.93 -31.01 -30.36
N ALA A 35 11.65 -30.00 -30.85
CA ALA A 35 12.53 -29.16 -30.03
C ALA A 35 11.73 -28.46 -28.93
N SER A 36 10.51 -27.99 -29.22
CA SER A 36 9.65 -27.37 -28.21
C SER A 36 9.33 -28.31 -27.04
N GLN A 37 9.09 -29.60 -27.30
CA GLN A 37 8.82 -30.58 -26.25
C GLN A 37 10.10 -30.98 -25.49
N ALA A 38 11.23 -31.09 -26.20
CA ALA A 38 12.52 -31.32 -25.57
C ALA A 38 12.92 -30.17 -24.63
N ASP A 39 12.67 -28.93 -25.04
CA ASP A 39 12.91 -27.73 -24.23
C ASP A 39 12.03 -27.73 -22.97
N VAL A 40 10.76 -28.15 -23.06
CA VAL A 40 9.88 -28.31 -21.89
C VAL A 40 10.45 -29.35 -20.91
N LEU A 41 10.90 -30.50 -21.40
CA LEU A 41 11.48 -31.54 -20.55
C LEU A 41 12.81 -31.10 -19.92
N GLU A 42 13.67 -30.42 -20.67
CA GLU A 42 14.94 -29.90 -20.15
C GLU A 42 14.70 -28.81 -19.09
N GLN A 43 13.69 -27.95 -19.29
CA GLN A 43 13.25 -26.99 -18.28
C GLN A 43 12.71 -27.68 -17.03
N ASP A 44 11.93 -28.76 -17.17
CA ASP A 44 11.41 -29.52 -16.04
C ASP A 44 12.54 -30.22 -15.25
N ILE A 45 13.54 -30.78 -15.94
CA ILE A 45 14.74 -31.35 -15.30
C ILE A 45 15.54 -30.27 -14.57
N ALA A 46 15.75 -29.11 -15.19
CA ALA A 46 16.42 -27.98 -14.54
C ALA A 46 15.65 -27.53 -13.29
N ARG A 47 14.32 -27.41 -13.41
CA ARG A 47 13.42 -27.09 -12.30
C ARG A 47 13.48 -28.12 -11.18
N LEU A 48 13.60 -29.41 -11.50
CA LEU A 48 13.77 -30.48 -10.52
C LEU A 48 15.09 -30.33 -9.74
N TYR A 49 16.17 -29.94 -10.42
CA TYR A 49 17.45 -29.65 -9.76
C TYR A 49 17.36 -28.38 -8.89
N ASP A 50 16.72 -27.32 -9.39
CA ASP A 50 16.46 -26.11 -8.61
C ASP A 50 15.62 -26.40 -7.36
N ASN A 51 14.72 -27.39 -7.43
CA ASN A 51 13.90 -27.87 -6.32
C ASN A 51 14.69 -28.55 -5.18
N TRP A 52 15.99 -28.83 -5.36
CA TRP A 52 16.82 -29.39 -4.28
C TRP A 52 17.34 -28.32 -3.30
N PHE A 53 17.36 -27.05 -3.69
CA PHE A 53 17.92 -25.97 -2.88
C PHE A 53 16.82 -25.02 -2.41
N ILE A 54 16.85 -24.62 -1.14
CA ILE A 54 15.81 -23.77 -0.55
C ILE A 54 15.74 -22.38 -1.23
N GLU A 55 16.86 -21.89 -1.76
CA GLU A 55 16.97 -20.60 -2.44
C GLU A 55 16.32 -20.58 -3.82
N THR A 56 16.32 -21.71 -4.52
CA THR A 56 15.87 -21.81 -5.93
C THR A 56 14.62 -22.64 -6.12
N CYS A 57 14.24 -23.47 -5.14
CA CYS A 57 13.09 -24.36 -5.27
C CYS A 57 11.78 -23.60 -5.50
N ASP A 58 10.77 -24.27 -6.03
CA ASP A 58 9.42 -23.76 -6.07
C ASP A 58 8.80 -23.68 -4.67
N ASP A 59 7.86 -22.76 -4.50
CA ASP A 59 7.17 -22.53 -3.21
C ASP A 59 6.43 -23.77 -2.68
N TRP A 60 5.99 -24.68 -3.56
CA TRP A 60 5.31 -25.92 -3.15
C TRP A 60 6.27 -26.96 -2.56
N VAL A 61 7.58 -26.86 -2.82
CA VAL A 61 8.61 -27.80 -2.31
C VAL A 61 9.09 -27.41 -0.91
N VAL A 62 9.02 -26.12 -0.57
CA VAL A 62 9.47 -25.57 0.72
C VAL A 62 8.95 -26.36 1.94
N PRO A 63 7.66 -26.73 2.04
CA PRO A 63 7.15 -27.55 3.15
C PRO A 63 7.84 -28.91 3.29
N TYR A 64 8.20 -29.56 2.17
CA TYR A 64 8.87 -30.86 2.17
C TYR A 64 10.32 -30.76 2.65
N ILE A 65 11.04 -29.71 2.23
CA ILE A 65 12.38 -29.41 2.76
C ILE A 65 12.29 -29.13 4.27
N GLY A 66 11.25 -28.39 4.69
CA GLY A 66 10.97 -28.15 6.10
C GLY A 66 10.80 -29.45 6.89
N ASP A 67 10.03 -30.42 6.37
CA ASP A 67 9.80 -31.70 7.05
C ASP A 67 11.09 -32.49 7.28
N LEU A 68 12.03 -32.47 6.31
CA LEU A 68 13.37 -33.07 6.48
C LEU A 68 14.15 -32.44 7.64
N LEU A 69 13.94 -31.15 7.91
CA LEU A 69 14.54 -30.43 9.02
C LEU A 69 13.71 -30.57 10.31
N GLY A 70 12.57 -31.27 10.31
CA GLY A 70 11.64 -31.31 11.43
C GLY A 70 10.98 -29.96 11.71
N TYR A 71 10.77 -29.15 10.67
CA TYR A 71 10.02 -27.90 10.75
C TYR A 71 8.52 -28.22 10.86
N SER A 72 7.92 -27.90 12.00
CA SER A 72 6.48 -28.15 12.21
C SER A 72 5.62 -27.09 11.53
N LEU A 73 4.84 -27.45 10.51
CA LEU A 73 3.86 -26.55 9.91
C LEU A 73 2.71 -26.28 10.87
N LEU A 74 2.06 -25.11 10.75
CA LEU A 74 0.82 -24.87 11.49
C LEU A 74 -0.26 -25.88 11.07
N PRO A 75 -1.16 -26.32 11.98
CA PRO A 75 -2.25 -27.25 11.63
C PRO A 75 -3.14 -26.74 10.49
N GLU A 76 -3.27 -25.43 10.34
CA GLU A 76 -4.01 -24.76 9.26
C GLU A 76 -3.32 -24.92 7.88
N ALA A 77 -2.01 -25.17 7.88
CA ALA A 77 -1.22 -25.51 6.69
C ALA A 77 -1.23 -27.02 6.40
N ALA A 78 -1.45 -27.87 7.40
CA ALA A 78 -1.52 -29.33 7.22
C ALA A 78 -2.78 -29.78 6.45
N THR A 79 -3.81 -28.93 6.32
CA THR A 79 -5.02 -29.19 5.51
C THR A 79 -4.86 -28.83 4.02
N LEU A 80 -3.63 -28.53 3.55
CA LEU A 80 -3.36 -28.13 2.15
C LEU A 80 -3.39 -29.29 1.14
N GLY A 81 -3.76 -30.51 1.54
CA GLY A 81 -3.93 -31.64 0.63
C GLY A 81 -5.40 -31.89 0.31
N GLU A 82 -5.84 -31.51 -0.90
CA GLU A 82 -6.73 -32.32 -1.77
C GLU A 82 -7.12 -31.58 -3.08
N ASP A 83 -7.23 -30.24 -3.10
CA ASP A 83 -7.83 -29.53 -4.27
C ASP A 83 -6.86 -28.75 -5.20
N GLY A 84 -5.55 -28.73 -4.94
CA GLY A 84 -4.51 -28.27 -5.90
C GLY A 84 -4.61 -26.84 -6.47
N ARG A 85 -5.63 -26.04 -6.11
CA ARG A 85 -5.96 -24.73 -6.71
C ARG A 85 -6.20 -23.63 -5.67
N ARG A 86 -5.53 -23.67 -4.51
CA ARG A 86 -5.55 -22.54 -3.55
C ARG A 86 -4.22 -21.80 -3.53
N ASP A 87 -4.34 -20.50 -3.35
CA ASP A 87 -3.38 -19.43 -3.60
C ASP A 87 -1.93 -19.76 -3.20
N ALA A 88 -1.00 -19.74 -4.17
CA ALA A 88 0.43 -19.89 -3.91
C ALA A 88 0.94 -18.85 -2.89
N SER A 89 0.27 -17.69 -2.78
CA SER A 89 0.51 -16.68 -1.75
C SER A 89 0.31 -17.24 -0.34
N LEU A 90 -0.79 -17.95 -0.09
CA LEU A 90 -1.08 -18.55 1.22
C LEU A 90 -0.03 -19.63 1.58
N GLY A 91 0.37 -20.46 0.61
CA GLY A 91 1.45 -21.44 0.79
C GLY A 91 2.76 -20.79 1.26
N ARG A 92 3.17 -19.69 0.62
CA ARG A 92 4.35 -18.89 1.03
C ARG A 92 4.24 -18.29 2.43
N MET A 93 3.04 -17.92 2.87
CA MET A 93 2.83 -17.36 4.22
C MET A 93 2.82 -18.42 5.31
N LEU A 94 2.36 -19.63 4.99
CA LEU A 94 2.25 -20.74 5.92
C LEU A 94 3.58 -21.49 6.12
N ALA A 95 4.42 -21.53 5.09
CA ALA A 95 5.79 -22.01 5.16
C ALA A 95 6.75 -20.97 4.55
N PRO A 96 7.09 -19.89 5.30
CA PRO A 96 8.01 -18.89 4.80
C PRO A 96 9.37 -19.50 4.49
N ARG A 97 9.83 -19.31 3.24
CA ARG A 97 11.12 -19.82 2.76
C ARG A 97 12.29 -19.40 3.66
N ALA A 98 12.28 -18.15 4.14
CA ALA A 98 13.31 -17.63 5.03
C ALA A 98 13.36 -18.39 6.38
N ASP A 99 12.20 -18.69 6.98
CA ASP A 99 12.10 -19.41 8.25
C ASP A 99 12.59 -20.86 8.10
N VAL A 100 12.19 -21.53 7.02
CA VAL A 100 12.67 -22.89 6.70
C VAL A 100 14.18 -22.90 6.44
N ALA A 101 14.69 -21.96 5.63
CA ALA A 101 16.12 -21.84 5.33
C ALA A 101 16.96 -21.62 6.60
N ASN A 102 16.49 -20.77 7.51
CA ASN A 102 17.22 -20.37 8.72
C ASN A 102 17.01 -21.32 9.90
N THR A 103 16.21 -22.40 9.75
CA THR A 103 15.86 -23.31 10.85
C THR A 103 17.10 -23.90 11.56
N ILE A 104 18.14 -24.30 10.82
CA ILE A 104 19.37 -24.85 11.43
C ILE A 104 20.10 -23.79 12.26
N ASP A 105 20.21 -22.57 11.73
CA ASP A 105 20.86 -21.46 12.41
C ASP A 105 20.07 -21.01 13.65
N ALA A 106 18.75 -20.91 13.53
CA ALA A 106 17.84 -20.61 14.63
C ALA A 106 17.99 -21.62 15.78
N ARG A 107 18.11 -22.91 15.48
CA ARG A 107 18.32 -23.95 16.51
C ARG A 107 19.65 -23.83 17.23
N ARG A 108 20.71 -23.40 16.54
CA ARG A 108 22.01 -23.15 17.16
C ARG A 108 21.98 -21.94 18.09
N ARG A 109 21.14 -20.94 17.79
CA ARG A 109 20.97 -19.71 18.58
C ARG A 109 19.77 -19.74 19.53
N LYS A 110 19.18 -20.93 19.77
CA LYS A 110 17.98 -21.10 20.59
C LYS A 110 18.17 -20.51 22.00
N GLY A 111 17.16 -19.78 22.47
CA GLY A 111 17.19 -19.09 23.76
C GLY A 111 17.89 -17.72 23.78
N THR A 112 18.41 -17.24 22.65
CA THR A 112 18.96 -15.88 22.54
C THR A 112 17.87 -14.85 22.24
N LEU A 113 18.10 -13.60 22.67
CA LEU A 113 17.13 -12.51 22.48
C LEU A 113 17.06 -12.04 21.02
N SER A 114 18.20 -11.93 20.33
CA SER A 114 18.24 -11.46 18.93
C SER A 114 17.53 -12.43 17.99
N LEU A 115 17.58 -13.73 18.28
CA LEU A 115 16.83 -14.73 17.51
C LEU A 115 15.32 -14.44 17.50
N LEU A 116 14.74 -13.87 18.56
CA LEU A 116 13.31 -13.56 18.58
C LEU A 116 12.94 -12.45 17.57
N GLU A 117 13.88 -11.55 17.26
CA GLU A 117 13.72 -10.52 16.23
C GLU A 117 13.83 -11.13 14.83
N ASP A 118 14.79 -12.04 14.63
CA ASP A 118 14.96 -12.82 13.39
C ASP A 118 13.72 -13.68 13.11
N LEU A 119 13.19 -14.41 14.11
CA LEU A 119 11.97 -15.21 13.97
C LEU A 119 10.76 -14.36 13.57
N SER A 120 10.64 -13.14 14.09
CA SER A 120 9.58 -12.21 13.67
C SER A 120 9.73 -11.78 12.21
N ARG A 121 10.98 -11.54 11.78
CA ARG A 121 11.29 -11.17 10.39
C ARG A 121 11.04 -12.35 9.44
N ASP A 122 11.51 -13.55 9.79
CA ASP A 122 11.51 -14.71 8.91
C ASP A 122 10.13 -15.39 8.85
N ALA A 123 9.46 -15.56 9.99
CA ALA A 123 8.18 -16.26 10.06
C ALA A 123 6.97 -15.37 9.76
N ALA A 124 7.05 -14.07 10.05
CA ALA A 124 5.93 -13.12 9.86
C ALA A 124 6.21 -11.97 8.89
N GLY A 125 7.46 -11.78 8.45
CA GLY A 125 7.84 -10.63 7.63
C GLY A 125 7.78 -9.30 8.39
N TRP A 126 7.83 -9.32 9.73
CA TRP A 126 7.72 -8.14 10.57
C TRP A 126 9.04 -7.82 11.27
N PRO A 127 9.68 -6.68 10.97
CA PRO A 127 10.76 -6.16 11.80
C PRO A 127 10.26 -6.01 13.24
N ALA A 128 11.07 -6.42 14.21
CA ALA A 128 10.66 -6.39 15.60
C ALA A 128 11.80 -5.99 16.52
N ARG A 129 11.43 -5.61 17.74
CA ARG A 129 12.36 -5.46 18.86
C ARG A 129 11.97 -6.40 19.98
N ALA A 130 12.91 -7.21 20.45
CA ALA A 130 12.72 -8.09 21.58
C ALA A 130 13.18 -7.43 22.89
N VAL A 131 12.38 -7.58 23.96
CA VAL A 131 12.62 -6.93 25.25
C VAL A 131 12.43 -7.93 26.38
N GLU A 132 13.48 -8.08 27.19
CA GLU A 132 13.45 -8.79 28.47
C GLU A 132 12.89 -7.89 29.57
N PHE A 133 11.70 -8.18 30.07
CA PHE A 133 11.04 -7.29 31.04
C PHE A 133 11.62 -7.36 32.45
N TYR A 134 12.30 -8.44 32.84
CA TYR A 134 13.00 -8.48 34.13
C TYR A 134 14.06 -7.39 34.26
N ARG A 135 14.66 -6.94 33.14
CA ARG A 135 15.62 -5.81 33.11
C ARG A 135 14.96 -4.44 33.33
N ARG A 136 13.64 -4.39 33.27
CA ARG A 136 12.80 -3.21 33.50
C ARG A 136 12.11 -3.23 34.86
N LEU A 137 12.37 -4.22 35.71
CA LEU A 137 11.83 -4.23 37.07
C LEU A 137 12.61 -3.28 37.97
N GLY A 138 11.89 -2.58 38.84
CA GLY A 138 12.50 -1.84 39.95
C GLY A 138 13.14 -2.81 40.95
N TRP A 139 14.42 -2.63 41.25
CA TRP A 139 15.17 -3.43 42.22
C TRP A 139 16.20 -2.56 42.96
N MET A 140 16.29 -2.72 44.29
CA MET A 140 17.40 -2.24 45.12
C MET A 140 18.69 -3.01 44.84
N GLN A 141 19.65 -2.37 44.16
CA GLN A 141 20.89 -3.01 43.71
C GLN A 141 21.92 -3.09 44.84
N HIS A 142 22.69 -4.18 44.88
CA HIS A 142 23.82 -4.32 45.81
C HIS A 142 24.96 -3.37 45.40
N LEU A 143 25.66 -2.78 46.37
CA LEU A 143 26.72 -1.80 46.07
C LEU A 143 27.88 -2.38 45.25
N ASP A 144 28.17 -3.67 45.43
CA ASP A 144 29.21 -4.40 44.66
C ASP A 144 28.76 -4.81 43.26
N HIS A 145 27.47 -4.70 42.92
CA HIS A 145 26.92 -5.14 41.63
C HIS A 145 25.92 -4.11 41.09
N GLN A 146 26.46 -2.97 40.64
CA GLN A 146 25.67 -1.88 40.07
C GLN A 146 25.42 -2.09 38.57
N HIS A 147 24.16 -1.92 38.18
CA HIS A 147 23.64 -1.91 36.83
C HIS A 147 22.98 -0.56 36.54
N PRO A 148 23.75 0.47 36.17
CA PRO A 148 23.23 1.84 35.94
C PRO A 148 22.22 1.93 34.78
N HIS A 149 22.15 0.90 33.92
CA HIS A 149 21.27 0.86 32.76
C HIS A 149 20.03 -0.03 32.94
N ARG A 150 19.83 -0.68 34.10
CA ARG A 150 18.66 -1.52 34.39
C ARG A 150 17.67 -0.78 35.28
N GLY A 151 16.40 -0.75 34.86
CA GLY A 151 15.28 -0.23 35.68
C GLY A 151 15.55 1.10 36.38
N GLY A 152 15.97 2.13 35.65
CA GLY A 152 16.22 3.46 36.22
C GLY A 152 14.92 4.24 36.49
N MET A 153 14.94 5.12 37.49
CA MET A 153 13.87 6.10 37.70
C MET A 153 13.86 7.15 36.56
N ALA A 154 12.72 7.81 36.39
CA ALA A 154 12.58 8.84 35.38
C ALA A 154 13.33 10.13 35.75
N ASP A 155 14.36 10.48 34.98
CA ASP A 155 14.99 11.79 35.05
C ASP A 155 14.16 12.80 34.25
N LEU A 156 13.56 13.77 34.95
CA LEU A 156 12.74 14.81 34.33
C LEU A 156 13.55 15.80 33.48
N ARG A 157 14.88 15.76 33.58
CA ARG A 157 15.81 16.61 32.81
C ARG A 157 16.23 15.97 31.49
N ASP A 158 15.92 14.70 31.25
CA ASP A 158 16.16 14.01 29.98
C ASP A 158 14.83 13.80 29.23
N PRO A 159 14.35 14.82 28.49
CA PRO A 159 13.14 14.71 27.69
C PRO A 159 13.23 13.63 26.60
N GLY A 160 14.44 13.22 26.18
CA GLY A 160 14.63 12.17 25.20
C GLY A 160 14.20 10.79 25.68
N ARG A 161 14.57 10.46 26.93
CA ARG A 161 14.10 9.23 27.59
C ARG A 161 12.62 9.30 27.91
N LEU A 162 12.12 10.45 28.37
CA LEU A 162 10.70 10.62 28.67
C LEU A 162 9.81 10.40 27.44
N GLN A 163 10.21 10.88 26.26
CA GLN A 163 9.46 10.66 25.01
C GLN A 163 9.42 9.19 24.55
N ARG A 164 10.19 8.28 25.17
CA ARG A 164 10.12 6.84 24.88
C ARG A 164 9.10 6.12 25.75
N LEU A 165 8.60 6.76 26.81
CA LEU A 165 7.56 6.19 27.67
C LEU A 165 6.29 5.96 26.83
N GLY A 166 5.82 4.71 26.79
CA GLY A 166 4.62 4.32 26.02
C GLY A 166 4.75 4.40 24.49
N TRP A 167 5.76 5.08 23.95
CA TRP A 167 6.02 5.15 22.52
C TRP A 167 6.38 3.77 21.97
N ALA A 168 5.90 3.49 20.77
CA ALA A 168 5.93 2.17 20.16
C ALA A 168 5.41 1.05 21.09
N ASN A 169 4.32 1.33 21.80
CA ASN A 169 3.72 0.46 22.82
C ASN A 169 4.68 0.11 23.99
N GLY A 170 5.73 0.90 24.20
CA GLY A 170 6.74 0.68 25.24
C GLY A 170 7.96 -0.15 24.81
N ALA A 171 8.14 -0.44 23.52
CA ALA A 171 9.30 -1.21 23.02
C ALA A 171 10.65 -0.60 23.43
N PHE A 172 10.70 0.73 23.56
CA PHE A 172 11.89 1.50 23.90
C PHE A 172 11.85 2.11 25.30
N ASP A 173 10.86 1.74 26.12
CA ASP A 173 10.70 2.27 27.47
C ASP A 173 11.94 1.95 28.32
N PRO A 174 12.69 2.96 28.80
CA PRO A 174 13.91 2.74 29.56
C PRO A 174 13.70 2.65 31.08
N PHE A 175 12.46 2.81 31.58
CA PHE A 175 12.18 3.03 33.00
C PHE A 175 11.95 1.73 33.77
N ALA A 176 12.09 1.84 35.10
CA ALA A 176 11.70 0.79 36.03
C ALA A 176 10.18 0.75 36.21
N HIS A 177 9.64 -0.47 36.27
CA HIS A 177 8.24 -0.77 36.52
C HIS A 177 8.08 -1.70 37.72
N SER A 178 6.92 -1.66 38.37
CA SER A 178 6.56 -2.64 39.38
C SER A 178 6.24 -3.99 38.73
N VAL A 179 6.37 -5.07 39.51
CA VAL A 179 6.04 -6.42 39.06
C VAL A 179 4.55 -6.53 38.73
N ASP A 180 4.27 -7.15 37.59
CA ASP A 180 2.96 -7.55 37.11
C ASP A 180 2.89 -9.08 37.08
N LEU A 181 2.12 -9.66 37.99
CA LEU A 181 2.01 -11.12 38.13
C LEU A 181 1.21 -11.79 37.00
N ARG A 182 0.54 -11.01 36.15
CA ARG A 182 -0.22 -11.57 35.02
C ARG A 182 0.76 -12.08 33.96
N ARG A 183 0.36 -13.18 33.31
CA ARG A 183 1.11 -13.76 32.19
C ARG A 183 1.01 -12.91 30.94
N MET A 184 2.07 -12.85 30.16
CA MET A 184 2.11 -12.18 28.88
C MET A 184 1.27 -12.89 27.83
N GLY A 185 1.29 -14.23 27.82
CA GLY A 185 0.42 -15.06 26.99
C GLY A 185 -1.05 -15.11 27.43
N SER A 186 -1.48 -14.33 28.43
CA SER A 186 -2.87 -14.32 28.91
C SER A 186 -3.86 -13.84 27.83
N ARG A 187 -4.93 -14.61 27.61
CA ARG A 187 -5.97 -14.29 26.61
C ARG A 187 -6.87 -13.11 27.01
N HIS A 188 -7.10 -12.91 28.31
CA HIS A 188 -8.01 -11.87 28.81
C HIS A 188 -7.31 -10.54 29.09
N ARG A 189 -6.20 -10.59 29.84
CA ARG A 189 -5.42 -9.40 30.21
C ARG A 189 -3.96 -9.77 30.35
N ARG A 190 -3.15 -9.26 29.41
CA ARG A 190 -1.71 -9.51 29.35
C ARG A 190 -0.99 -8.71 30.44
N GLY A 191 -0.14 -9.39 31.20
CA GLY A 191 0.89 -8.73 32.01
C GLY A 191 2.17 -8.53 31.20
N ARG A 192 2.95 -7.50 31.54
CA ARG A 192 4.20 -7.20 30.83
C ARG A 192 5.43 -7.34 31.71
N HIS A 193 5.40 -6.68 32.86
CA HIS A 193 6.57 -6.49 33.71
C HIS A 193 6.72 -7.64 34.70
N ASN A 194 7.22 -8.79 34.26
CA ASN A 194 7.50 -9.94 35.13
C ASN A 194 8.87 -10.56 34.81
N ILE A 195 9.40 -11.37 35.72
CA ILE A 195 10.68 -12.06 35.56
C ILE A 195 10.70 -12.98 34.32
N PRO A 196 9.71 -13.88 34.11
CA PRO A 196 9.70 -14.75 32.94
C PRO A 196 9.30 -14.04 31.64
N ALA A 197 8.88 -12.77 31.70
CA ALA A 197 8.21 -12.12 30.59
C ALA A 197 9.18 -11.57 29.53
N VAL A 198 8.93 -11.93 28.27
CA VAL A 198 9.69 -11.43 27.10
C VAL A 198 8.71 -10.94 26.03
N GLY A 199 8.86 -9.68 25.62
CA GLY A 199 7.99 -9.09 24.59
C GLY A 199 8.70 -8.98 23.26
N VAL A 200 8.05 -9.43 22.20
CA VAL A 200 8.48 -9.19 20.82
C VAL A 200 7.58 -8.11 20.21
N PHE A 201 8.12 -6.92 20.05
CA PHE A 201 7.42 -5.75 19.53
C PHE A 201 7.50 -5.70 18.01
N ALA A 202 6.55 -6.33 17.32
CA ALA A 202 6.48 -6.40 15.87
C ALA A 202 5.92 -5.11 15.25
N CYS A 203 6.63 -4.59 14.25
CA CYS A 203 6.20 -3.49 13.40
C CYS A 203 5.49 -4.06 12.17
N ARG A 204 4.17 -3.85 12.11
CA ARG A 204 3.36 -4.31 10.98
C ARG A 204 3.21 -3.27 9.85
N LEU A 205 3.63 -2.03 10.09
CA LEU A 205 3.72 -1.00 9.04
C LEU A 205 5.06 -1.07 8.35
N ARG A 206 5.09 -0.69 7.07
CA ARG A 206 6.29 -0.48 6.27
C ARG A 206 6.55 1.01 6.08
N SER A 207 7.80 1.33 5.77
CA SER A 207 8.24 2.70 5.45
C SER A 207 8.32 2.82 3.92
N TYR A 208 7.51 3.70 3.35
CA TYR A 208 7.42 3.93 1.91
C TYR A 208 8.08 5.26 1.53
N PRO A 209 8.94 5.27 0.49
CA PRO A 209 9.56 6.50 0.02
C PRO A 209 8.56 7.38 -0.71
N VAL A 210 8.83 8.68 -0.68
CA VAL A 210 8.31 9.67 -1.62
C VAL A 210 9.50 10.52 -2.02
N SER A 211 9.91 10.40 -3.27
CA SER A 211 11.15 10.98 -3.79
C SER A 211 10.88 12.27 -4.58
N CYS A 212 11.53 13.37 -4.19
CA CYS A 212 11.56 14.65 -4.92
C CYS A 212 10.17 15.19 -5.35
N THR A 213 9.18 15.14 -4.46
CA THR A 213 7.85 15.71 -4.72
C THR A 213 7.82 17.19 -4.31
N PRO A 214 7.03 18.05 -5.00
CA PRO A 214 6.70 19.38 -4.49
C PRO A 214 6.04 19.32 -3.10
N ALA A 215 6.44 20.22 -2.21
CA ALA A 215 5.78 20.45 -0.93
C ALA A 215 4.55 21.35 -1.12
N TYR A 216 3.46 21.07 -0.41
CA TYR A 216 2.22 21.83 -0.54
C TYR A 216 2.29 23.14 0.26
N CYS A 217 2.12 24.29 -0.39
CA CYS A 217 2.03 25.58 0.27
C CYS A 217 0.63 25.78 0.88
N ILE A 218 0.54 25.94 2.20
CA ILE A 218 -0.73 26.18 2.90
C ILE A 218 -0.92 27.69 3.02
N GLU A 219 -1.32 28.30 1.91
CA GLU A 219 -1.50 29.76 1.82
C GLU A 219 -2.53 30.30 2.81
N GLU A 220 -3.56 29.50 3.14
CA GLU A 220 -4.56 29.81 4.18
C GLU A 220 -3.93 30.14 5.55
N ARG A 221 -2.74 29.58 5.84
CA ARG A 221 -1.99 29.86 7.08
C ARG A 221 -0.90 30.90 6.88
N GLY A 222 -0.34 30.96 5.68
CA GLY A 222 0.62 31.97 5.27
C GLY A 222 1.55 31.45 4.17
N PRO A 223 2.13 32.35 3.34
CA PRO A 223 2.98 31.98 2.20
C PRO A 223 4.33 31.36 2.59
N GLN A 224 4.62 31.24 3.89
CA GLN A 224 5.81 30.61 4.45
C GLN A 224 5.55 29.20 5.02
N CYS A 225 4.29 28.75 4.99
CA CYS A 225 3.83 27.50 5.61
C CYS A 225 3.72 26.39 4.56
N PHE A 226 4.46 25.30 4.71
CA PHE A 226 4.48 24.19 3.76
C PHE A 226 4.24 22.84 4.47
N SER A 227 3.58 21.91 3.79
CA SER A 227 3.45 20.51 4.23
C SER A 227 4.30 19.60 3.35
N PHE A 228 4.85 18.53 3.93
CA PHE A 228 5.54 17.48 3.18
C PHE A 228 4.59 16.70 2.26
N SER A 229 3.33 16.53 2.67
CA SER A 229 2.33 15.92 1.83
C SER A 229 1.86 16.92 0.77
N VAL A 230 1.89 16.50 -0.49
CA VAL A 230 1.31 17.25 -1.63
C VAL A 230 -0.20 17.51 -1.45
N LEU A 231 -0.88 16.71 -0.61
CA LEU A 231 -2.29 16.89 -0.30
C LEU A 231 -2.54 17.94 0.79
N GLY A 232 -1.48 18.47 1.41
CA GLY A 232 -1.57 19.47 2.49
C GLY A 232 -1.99 18.91 3.86
N ASN A 233 -2.21 17.60 3.99
CA ASN A 233 -2.56 16.95 5.25
C ASN A 233 -1.34 16.72 6.16
N ASP A 234 -1.58 16.61 7.47
CA ASP A 234 -0.56 16.19 8.44
C ASP A 234 -0.21 14.74 8.17
N THR A 235 1.08 14.49 7.94
CA THR A 235 1.61 13.15 7.68
C THR A 235 2.83 12.94 8.56
N PRO A 236 2.80 12.01 9.53
CA PRO A 236 3.99 11.71 10.32
C PRO A 236 5.08 11.14 9.40
N LEU A 237 6.27 11.74 9.46
CA LEU A 237 7.41 11.28 8.68
C LEU A 237 7.96 10.01 9.34
N PHE A 238 8.26 9.00 8.54
CA PHE A 238 8.86 7.76 9.01
C PHE A 238 10.36 7.78 8.80
N GLN A 239 11.08 6.98 9.57
CA GLN A 239 12.49 6.72 9.26
C GLN A 239 12.61 5.59 8.24
N ARG A 240 13.65 5.67 7.42
CA ARG A 240 14.09 4.55 6.59
C ARG A 240 14.89 3.58 7.47
N PRO A 241 14.43 2.33 7.67
CA PRO A 241 15.15 1.36 8.48
C PRO A 241 16.55 1.09 7.94
N MET A 242 17.54 1.04 8.83
CA MET A 242 18.90 0.61 8.52
C MET A 242 19.06 -0.86 8.92
N ALA A 243 19.64 -1.65 8.03
CA ALA A 243 20.00 -3.04 8.35
C ALA A 243 20.97 -3.09 9.53
N GLU A 244 20.86 -4.15 10.29
CA GLU A 244 21.72 -4.42 11.44
C GLU A 244 23.08 -4.90 10.94
N THR A 245 24.14 -4.50 11.64
CA THR A 245 25.51 -4.81 11.23
C THR A 245 26.00 -6.15 11.74
N GLU A 246 25.39 -6.66 12.82
CA GLU A 246 25.78 -7.89 13.50
C GLU A 246 24.54 -8.75 13.81
N PRO A 247 24.60 -10.09 13.71
CA PRO A 247 23.46 -10.98 14.00
C PRO A 247 23.00 -11.00 15.47
N THR A 248 23.81 -10.50 16.39
CA THR A 248 23.50 -10.41 17.82
C THR A 248 23.06 -9.00 18.25
N HIS A 249 23.02 -8.06 17.31
CA HIS A 249 22.50 -6.73 17.55
C HIS A 249 21.01 -6.83 17.91
N ILE A 250 20.55 -5.98 18.84
CA ILE A 250 19.14 -5.89 19.22
C ILE A 250 18.58 -4.62 18.59
N ALA A 251 17.56 -4.76 17.76
CA ALA A 251 16.98 -3.70 16.97
C ALA A 251 16.69 -2.45 17.81
N ASP A 252 17.38 -1.35 17.52
CA ASP A 252 17.06 -0.05 18.10
C ASP A 252 16.13 0.73 17.17
N GLU A 253 15.83 1.99 17.53
CA GLU A 253 14.95 2.82 16.72
C GLU A 253 15.38 2.81 15.25
N ARG A 254 16.67 2.91 14.93
CA ARG A 254 17.19 3.00 13.55
C ARG A 254 16.86 1.80 12.68
N ASN A 255 16.61 0.64 13.28
CA ASN A 255 16.39 -0.62 12.58
C ASN A 255 14.91 -0.86 12.23
N LEU A 256 13.98 -0.04 12.74
CA LEU A 256 12.55 -0.27 12.62
C LEU A 256 11.82 0.83 11.83
N PRO A 257 10.72 0.50 11.11
CA PRO A 257 9.92 1.48 10.38
C PRO A 257 8.97 2.24 11.32
N LEU A 258 9.52 3.17 12.10
CA LEU A 258 8.79 3.95 13.10
C LEU A 258 8.64 5.42 12.69
N PRO A 259 7.58 6.11 13.17
CA PRO A 259 7.44 7.55 12.99
C PRO A 259 8.56 8.31 13.70
N LEU A 260 9.08 9.35 13.04
CA LEU A 260 10.12 10.22 13.54
C LEU A 260 9.57 11.16 14.61
N ARG A 261 10.15 11.07 15.80
CA ARG A 261 9.92 12.02 16.90
C ARG A 261 10.83 13.23 16.75
N ARG A 262 10.36 14.41 17.16
CA ARG A 262 11.17 15.66 17.13
C ARG A 262 12.50 15.49 17.83
N TRP A 263 12.50 14.83 18.99
CA TRP A 263 13.72 14.61 19.76
C TRP A 263 14.78 13.83 18.99
N ARG A 264 14.37 12.75 18.30
CA ARG A 264 15.24 11.86 17.53
C ARG A 264 15.74 12.49 16.23
N PHE A 265 14.89 13.33 15.62
CA PHE A 265 15.18 14.06 14.39
C PHE A 265 16.19 15.18 14.60
N ALA A 266 16.25 15.75 15.80
CA ALA A 266 17.10 16.87 16.14
C ALA A 266 18.51 16.44 16.62
N GLU A 267 19.52 17.17 16.17
CA GLU A 267 20.87 17.18 16.73
C GLU A 267 20.99 18.31 17.76
N ARG A 268 21.62 18.01 18.91
CA ARG A 268 21.70 18.94 20.04
C ARG A 268 22.92 19.84 19.93
N GLY A 269 22.72 21.13 20.15
CA GLY A 269 23.82 22.10 20.27
C GLY A 269 24.47 22.11 21.65
N PRO A 270 25.48 22.98 21.86
CA PRO A 270 26.16 23.13 23.15
C PRO A 270 25.25 23.52 24.31
N LEU A 271 24.11 24.19 24.03
CA LEU A 271 23.12 24.61 25.01
C LEU A 271 21.97 23.60 25.16
N ALA A 272 22.14 22.37 24.65
CA ALA A 272 21.11 21.34 24.55
C ALA A 272 19.85 21.77 23.75
N ASP A 273 19.97 22.82 22.94
CA ASP A 273 18.95 23.29 22.02
C ASP A 273 18.91 22.46 20.73
N TYR A 274 17.82 22.58 19.97
CA TYR A 274 17.67 21.90 18.68
C TYR A 274 18.46 22.70 17.63
N ALA A 275 19.74 22.39 17.48
CA ALA A 275 20.66 23.19 16.69
C ALA A 275 20.54 22.92 15.18
N SER A 276 20.36 21.64 14.82
CA SER A 276 20.26 21.16 13.44
C SER A 276 19.50 19.83 13.35
N VAL A 277 19.35 19.28 12.14
CA VAL A 277 18.82 17.93 11.91
C VAL A 277 19.93 16.88 11.97
N ALA A 278 19.61 15.71 12.54
CA ALA A 278 20.53 14.59 12.70
C ALA A 278 21.04 14.05 11.35
N ALA A 279 22.37 14.00 11.19
CA ALA A 279 23.02 13.59 9.94
C ALA A 279 22.62 12.19 9.42
N LYS A 280 22.28 11.26 10.32
CA LYS A 280 21.86 9.90 9.93
C LYS A 280 20.50 9.83 9.24
N LEU A 281 19.64 10.85 9.44
CA LEU A 281 18.27 10.89 8.96
C LEU A 281 18.07 11.80 7.76
N TYR A 282 19.01 12.73 7.51
CA TYR A 282 18.89 13.76 6.48
C TYR A 282 19.91 13.59 5.35
N GLY A 283 19.46 13.76 4.10
CA GLY A 283 20.30 13.72 2.91
C GLY A 283 19.83 12.71 1.86
N ASP A 284 20.59 12.60 0.77
CA ASP A 284 20.25 11.73 -0.35
C ASP A 284 20.16 10.25 0.08
N GLY A 285 19.10 9.58 -0.36
CA GLY A 285 18.75 8.22 0.04
C GLY A 285 18.45 8.03 1.55
N ARG A 286 18.39 9.08 2.36
CA ARG A 286 18.05 9.00 3.80
C ARG A 286 16.54 9.10 4.04
N SER A 287 16.14 9.43 5.28
CA SER A 287 14.72 9.47 5.66
C SER A 287 14.03 10.75 5.21
N VAL A 288 14.75 11.87 5.18
CA VAL A 288 14.21 13.20 4.84
C VAL A 288 15.23 14.00 4.04
N GLN A 289 14.78 14.75 3.03
CA GLN A 289 15.58 15.74 2.31
C GLN A 289 14.70 16.90 1.84
N VAL A 290 15.22 18.12 1.82
CA VAL A 290 14.48 19.33 1.43
C VAL A 290 15.30 20.12 0.41
N TRP A 291 14.65 20.57 -0.66
CA TRP A 291 15.19 21.49 -1.65
C TRP A 291 14.34 22.76 -1.66
N ALA A 292 15.01 23.91 -1.69
CA ALA A 292 14.41 25.22 -1.85
C ALA A 292 15.33 26.05 -2.75
N PRO A 293 15.24 25.89 -4.09
CA PRO A 293 16.10 26.59 -5.03
C PRO A 293 16.07 28.11 -4.80
N ASP A 294 17.26 28.73 -4.84
CA ASP A 294 17.47 30.16 -4.57
C ASP A 294 17.13 30.60 -3.13
N TRP A 295 17.22 29.68 -2.16
CA TRP A 295 17.08 29.95 -0.73
C TRP A 295 18.25 29.34 0.07
N PRO A 296 18.83 30.04 1.08
CA PRO A 296 18.50 31.38 1.57
C PRO A 296 18.98 32.51 0.64
N ALA A 297 19.86 32.20 -0.31
CA ALA A 297 20.38 33.13 -1.32
C ALA A 297 20.35 32.47 -2.72
N LYS A 298 20.47 33.30 -3.77
CA LYS A 298 20.49 32.83 -5.16
C LYS A 298 21.60 31.80 -5.37
N GLY A 299 21.30 30.69 -6.05
CA GLY A 299 22.22 29.57 -6.28
C GLY A 299 22.43 28.63 -5.10
N GLN A 300 21.70 28.79 -3.99
CA GLN A 300 21.72 27.87 -2.83
C GLN A 300 20.40 27.10 -2.71
N GLY A 301 20.37 26.16 -1.76
CA GLY A 301 19.15 25.43 -1.39
C GLY A 301 18.86 24.20 -2.25
N VAL A 302 19.86 23.73 -2.98
CA VAL A 302 19.78 22.56 -3.85
C VAL A 302 20.87 21.55 -3.47
N PRO A 303 20.70 20.73 -2.41
CA PRO A 303 19.64 20.75 -1.39
C PRO A 303 19.89 21.77 -0.25
N VAL A 304 18.91 21.97 0.64
CA VAL A 304 19.07 22.80 1.84
C VAL A 304 20.01 22.09 2.84
N PRO A 305 21.08 22.74 3.33
CA PRO A 305 21.97 22.15 4.34
C PRO A 305 21.24 21.86 5.65
N ARG A 306 21.55 20.73 6.30
CA ARG A 306 20.91 20.29 7.54
C ARG A 306 21.11 21.26 8.70
N GLU A 307 22.18 22.06 8.67
CA GLU A 307 22.54 23.07 9.67
C GLU A 307 21.54 24.24 9.68
N LEU A 308 20.83 24.44 8.57
CA LEU A 308 19.78 25.45 8.45
C LEU A 308 18.40 24.94 8.91
N LEU A 309 18.25 23.63 9.08
CA LEU A 309 16.99 23.00 9.48
C LEU A 309 16.93 22.84 11.01
N VAL A 310 15.88 23.36 11.62
CA VAL A 310 15.65 23.29 13.08
C VAL A 310 14.36 22.53 13.35
N PRO A 311 14.41 21.40 14.04
CA PRO A 311 13.17 20.73 14.43
C PRO A 311 12.34 21.61 15.37
N ALA A 312 11.03 21.64 15.21
CA ALA A 312 10.13 22.47 16.02
C ALA A 312 8.73 21.86 16.13
N ASP A 313 7.95 22.29 17.12
CA ASP A 313 6.52 22.02 17.16
C ASP A 313 5.77 23.03 16.29
N LEU A 314 5.15 22.55 15.20
CA LEU A 314 4.39 23.39 14.28
C LEU A 314 2.88 23.12 14.35
N SER A 315 2.38 22.57 15.47
CA SER A 315 0.95 22.33 15.75
C SER A 315 0.06 23.51 15.38
N GLY A 316 0.44 24.69 15.85
CA GLY A 316 -0.33 25.92 15.67
C GLY A 316 0.07 26.76 14.46
N TRP A 317 1.05 26.33 13.64
CA TRP A 317 1.74 27.21 12.67
C TRP A 317 2.31 28.48 13.34
N ARG A 318 2.58 28.42 14.64
CA ARG A 318 3.07 29.53 15.45
C ARG A 318 4.57 29.36 15.65
N GLY A 319 5.33 30.43 15.46
CA GLY A 319 6.76 30.46 15.74
C GLY A 319 7.49 31.48 14.86
N GLN A 320 8.43 32.21 15.45
CA GLN A 320 9.29 33.11 14.70
C GLN A 320 10.57 32.38 14.30
N VAL A 321 10.67 31.99 13.03
CA VAL A 321 11.86 31.35 12.48
C VAL A 321 12.91 32.41 12.18
N LYS A 322 14.13 32.24 12.70
CA LYS A 322 15.25 33.15 12.44
C LYS A 322 15.61 33.13 10.94
N ARG A 323 16.06 34.27 10.41
CA ARG A 323 16.52 34.38 9.02
C ARG A 323 17.60 33.33 8.73
N GLY A 324 17.55 32.72 7.55
CA GLY A 324 18.45 31.65 7.13
C GLY A 324 18.18 30.28 7.76
N ARG A 325 17.13 30.11 8.56
CA ARG A 325 16.74 28.81 9.12
C ARG A 325 15.33 28.40 8.66
N VAL A 326 15.05 27.10 8.65
CA VAL A 326 13.72 26.52 8.39
C VAL A 326 13.32 25.68 9.59
N ALA A 327 12.10 25.86 10.09
CA ALA A 327 11.56 25.00 11.13
C ALA A 327 10.87 23.77 10.53
N VAL A 328 11.11 22.58 11.10
CA VAL A 328 10.60 21.30 10.58
C VAL A 328 9.91 20.52 11.70
N ASP A 329 8.66 20.10 11.50
CA ASP A 329 7.92 19.22 12.43
C ASP A 329 7.76 17.82 11.82
N PRO A 330 8.62 16.84 12.18
CA PRO A 330 8.54 15.49 11.60
C PRO A 330 7.31 14.71 12.05
N GLU A 331 6.69 15.04 13.18
CA GLU A 331 5.52 14.32 13.70
C GLU A 331 4.25 14.67 12.93
N ARG A 332 4.20 15.86 12.31
CA ARG A 332 3.08 16.32 11.48
C ARG A 332 3.43 16.48 10.01
N GLY A 333 4.71 16.40 9.64
CA GLY A 333 5.17 16.66 8.28
C GLY A 333 4.96 18.11 7.87
N ARG A 334 5.32 19.08 8.73
CA ARG A 334 5.18 20.52 8.45
C ARG A 334 6.54 21.22 8.33
N LEU A 335 6.59 22.28 7.54
CA LEU A 335 7.75 23.11 7.24
C LEU A 335 7.36 24.59 7.37
N LEU A 336 8.18 25.37 8.06
CA LEU A 336 7.95 26.81 8.23
C LEU A 336 9.21 27.60 7.89
N PHE A 337 9.11 28.45 6.88
CA PHE A 337 10.17 29.38 6.49
C PHE A 337 10.05 30.72 7.24
N PRO A 338 11.11 31.53 7.32
CA PRO A 338 11.03 32.88 7.86
C PRO A 338 10.12 33.74 6.97
N ALA A 339 9.15 34.45 7.55
CA ALA A 339 8.21 35.30 6.80
C ALA A 339 8.91 36.32 5.88
N ASN A 340 10.04 36.87 6.33
CA ASN A 340 10.83 37.85 5.59
C ASN A 340 11.79 37.23 4.55
N GLN A 341 11.82 35.89 4.43
CA GLN A 341 12.70 35.15 3.53
C GLN A 341 12.00 33.89 3.01
N ARG A 342 10.86 34.08 2.34
CA ARG A 342 10.09 32.98 1.74
C ARG A 342 10.76 32.44 0.46
N PRO A 343 10.69 31.13 0.19
CA PRO A 343 11.17 30.55 -1.06
C PRO A 343 10.31 31.03 -2.23
N LYS A 344 10.93 31.46 -3.34
CA LYS A 344 10.22 32.01 -4.52
C LYS A 344 10.08 31.01 -5.67
N ARG A 345 10.95 30.00 -5.73
CA ARG A 345 10.98 29.00 -6.81
C ARG A 345 10.39 27.67 -6.39
N GLY A 346 9.54 27.64 -5.36
CA GLY A 346 8.97 26.40 -4.83
C GLY A 346 9.87 25.69 -3.82
N VAL A 347 9.33 24.61 -3.24
CA VAL A 347 10.00 23.74 -2.26
C VAL A 347 9.70 22.31 -2.66
N TRP A 348 10.73 21.46 -2.66
CA TRP A 348 10.59 20.03 -2.90
C TRP A 348 11.08 19.27 -1.68
N VAL A 349 10.54 18.08 -1.50
CA VAL A 349 10.86 17.21 -0.36
C VAL A 349 10.98 15.77 -0.80
N SER A 350 11.85 15.04 -0.11
CA SER A 350 11.85 13.59 -0.08
C SER A 350 11.62 13.16 1.36
N TYR A 351 10.75 12.19 1.56
CA TYR A 351 10.45 11.70 2.90
C TYR A 351 9.98 10.25 2.86
N GLN A 352 9.88 9.62 4.02
CA GLN A 352 9.20 8.33 4.17
C GLN A 352 7.87 8.52 4.90
N TYR A 353 6.88 7.71 4.57
CA TYR A 353 5.63 7.63 5.32
C TYR A 353 5.31 6.17 5.67
N GLY A 354 4.47 5.97 6.70
CA GLY A 354 4.06 4.65 7.13
C GLY A 354 2.80 4.19 6.42
N PHE A 355 2.79 2.96 5.90
CA PHE A 355 1.59 2.33 5.35
C PHE A 355 1.64 0.80 5.50
N ALA A 356 0.50 0.11 5.36
CA ALA A 356 0.40 -1.31 5.68
C ALA A 356 0.95 -2.23 4.56
N ALA A 357 0.62 -1.93 3.31
CA ALA A 357 1.05 -2.71 2.15
C ALA A 357 1.02 -1.86 0.87
N ASP A 358 1.40 -2.48 -0.24
CA ASP A 358 1.43 -1.89 -1.58
C ASP A 358 -0.02 -1.72 -2.08
N LEU A 359 -0.58 -0.52 -1.90
CA LEU A 359 -1.96 -0.19 -2.26
C LEU A 359 -2.07 1.27 -2.71
N GLY A 360 -2.80 1.52 -3.80
CA GLY A 360 -3.01 2.85 -4.36
C GLY A 360 -1.77 3.46 -5.02
N GLY A 361 -1.83 4.75 -5.38
CA GLY A 361 -0.75 5.45 -6.10
C GLY A 361 0.45 5.73 -5.19
N GLY A 362 1.39 4.79 -5.11
CA GLY A 362 2.58 4.83 -4.25
C GLY A 362 3.88 4.47 -4.94
N GLU A 363 5.00 4.80 -4.30
CA GLU A 363 6.37 4.57 -4.81
C GLU A 363 6.86 3.15 -4.48
N TYR A 364 6.27 2.14 -5.13
CA TYR A 364 6.63 0.73 -4.96
C TYR A 364 6.64 0.02 -6.32
N ALA A 365 7.21 -1.19 -6.34
CA ALA A 365 7.35 -1.96 -7.56
C ALA A 365 6.03 -2.61 -7.97
N ARG A 366 5.70 -2.61 -9.26
CA ARG A 366 4.41 -3.13 -9.75
C ARG A 366 4.53 -3.85 -11.09
N LEU A 367 3.73 -4.89 -11.26
CA LEU A 367 3.61 -5.61 -12.53
C LEU A 367 2.71 -4.80 -13.47
N THR A 368 3.36 -3.98 -14.29
CA THR A 368 2.72 -3.10 -15.26
C THR A 368 2.44 -3.88 -16.55
N PRO A 369 1.18 -3.94 -17.03
CA PRO A 369 0.86 -4.58 -18.29
C PRO A 369 1.37 -3.69 -19.44
N GLU A 370 1.95 -4.31 -20.47
CA GLU A 370 2.28 -3.63 -21.72
C GLU A 370 1.19 -3.86 -22.76
N LEU A 371 0.86 -2.80 -23.49
CA LEU A 371 -0.04 -2.87 -24.64
C LEU A 371 0.77 -3.26 -25.88
N GLU A 372 0.35 -4.32 -26.58
CA GLU A 372 0.99 -4.76 -27.82
C GLU A 372 0.90 -3.67 -28.91
N GLY A 373 2.01 -3.41 -29.60
CA GLY A 373 2.06 -2.42 -30.70
C GLY A 373 1.85 -0.96 -30.26
N ALA A 374 1.99 -0.65 -28.96
CA ALA A 374 1.74 0.68 -28.45
C ALA A 374 2.89 1.67 -28.69
N THR A 375 2.52 2.90 -29.05
CA THR A 375 3.45 4.04 -29.08
C THR A 375 3.66 4.54 -27.66
N ARG A 376 4.92 4.70 -27.23
CA ARG A 376 5.27 5.16 -25.87
C ARG A 376 5.72 6.62 -25.87
N TYR A 377 5.05 7.43 -25.07
CA TYR A 377 5.42 8.80 -24.76
C TYR A 377 5.76 8.94 -23.28
N VAL A 378 6.76 9.77 -22.98
CA VAL A 378 7.24 10.02 -21.62
C VAL A 378 6.96 11.46 -21.25
N VAL A 379 6.33 11.71 -20.10
CA VAL A 379 6.03 13.05 -19.63
C VAL A 379 6.83 13.35 -18.38
N HIS A 380 7.53 14.48 -18.41
CA HIS A 380 8.41 14.92 -17.32
C HIS A 380 7.76 15.99 -16.46
N ALA A 381 7.92 15.87 -15.14
CA ALA A 381 7.51 16.90 -14.19
C ALA A 381 8.62 17.94 -13.95
N ALA A 382 8.27 19.07 -13.34
CA ALA A 382 9.23 20.07 -12.92
C ALA A 382 10.07 19.59 -11.71
N LEU A 383 11.38 19.43 -11.93
CA LEU A 383 12.37 19.08 -10.90
C LEU A 383 13.13 20.30 -10.39
N PRO A 384 13.65 20.29 -9.15
CA PRO A 384 14.38 21.42 -8.57
C PRO A 384 15.69 21.76 -9.30
N ASP A 385 16.32 20.75 -9.94
CA ASP A 385 17.66 20.85 -10.54
C ASP A 385 17.60 21.09 -12.07
N HIS A 386 16.46 20.86 -12.69
CA HIS A 386 16.31 21.03 -14.13
C HIS A 386 16.10 22.50 -14.50
N ALA A 387 17.06 23.07 -15.22
CA ALA A 387 16.85 24.32 -15.93
C ALA A 387 15.80 24.08 -17.04
N ALA A 388 14.77 24.92 -17.09
CA ALA A 388 13.66 24.87 -18.06
C ALA A 388 14.08 25.08 -19.55
N SER A 389 15.37 24.97 -19.87
CA SER A 389 15.98 25.43 -21.11
C SER A 389 16.55 24.31 -22.00
N VAL A 390 16.33 23.04 -21.67
CA VAL A 390 16.72 21.90 -22.52
C VAL A 390 15.47 21.36 -23.20
N GLY A 391 15.43 21.39 -24.54
CA GLY A 391 14.34 20.77 -25.29
C GLY A 391 14.28 19.27 -25.03
N TRP A 392 13.07 18.73 -24.93
CA TRP A 392 12.86 17.30 -24.71
C TRP A 392 13.24 16.48 -25.96
N PRO A 393 13.83 15.28 -25.80
CA PRO A 393 14.04 14.38 -26.93
C PRO A 393 12.71 13.93 -27.56
N THR A 394 12.75 13.39 -28.77
CA THR A 394 11.54 12.92 -29.46
C THR A 394 10.79 11.87 -28.63
N GLY A 395 9.47 12.04 -28.47
CA GLY A 395 8.64 11.19 -27.63
C GLY A 395 8.59 11.59 -26.14
N HIS A 396 9.31 12.66 -25.77
CA HIS A 396 9.28 13.23 -24.42
C HIS A 396 8.58 14.59 -24.42
N PHE A 397 7.77 14.83 -23.40
CA PHE A 397 6.91 16.02 -23.30
C PHE A 397 6.98 16.64 -21.91
N GLY A 398 6.74 17.95 -21.84
CA GLY A 398 6.64 18.69 -20.57
C GLY A 398 5.24 18.70 -19.95
N SER A 399 4.22 18.23 -20.69
CA SER A 399 2.85 18.12 -20.20
C SER A 399 2.11 16.95 -20.86
N ILE A 400 1.07 16.46 -20.18
CA ILE A 400 0.20 15.39 -20.69
C ILE A 400 -0.59 15.89 -21.91
N ALA A 401 -1.00 17.16 -21.91
CA ALA A 401 -1.72 17.78 -23.02
C ALA A 401 -0.88 17.80 -24.30
N ASP A 402 0.42 18.12 -24.20
CA ASP A 402 1.32 18.11 -25.37
C ASP A 402 1.51 16.69 -25.92
N ALA A 403 1.60 15.69 -25.04
CA ALA A 403 1.69 14.29 -25.43
C ALA A 403 0.42 13.80 -26.16
N LEU A 404 -0.76 14.19 -25.68
CA LEU A 404 -2.04 13.87 -26.33
C LEU A 404 -2.21 14.60 -27.68
N ALA A 405 -1.78 15.86 -27.77
CA ALA A 405 -1.80 16.60 -29.03
C ALA A 405 -0.86 15.97 -30.08
N ALA A 406 0.34 15.54 -29.66
CA ALA A 406 1.27 14.82 -30.52
C ALA A 406 0.71 13.47 -30.97
N TRP A 407 0.00 12.76 -30.08
CA TRP A 407 -0.70 11.53 -30.44
C TRP A 407 -1.78 11.76 -31.50
N ALA A 408 -2.62 12.78 -31.34
CA ALA A 408 -3.65 13.11 -32.31
C ALA A 408 -3.05 13.40 -33.71
N GLN A 409 -1.91 14.08 -33.77
CA GLN A 409 -1.18 14.32 -35.03
C GLN A 409 -0.59 13.03 -35.61
N ALA A 410 0.04 12.19 -34.78
CA ALA A 410 0.61 10.91 -35.21
C ALA A 410 -0.46 9.96 -35.75
N LYS A 411 -1.62 9.92 -35.10
CA LYS A 411 -2.80 9.17 -35.53
C LYS A 411 -3.33 9.66 -36.88
N ALA A 412 -3.44 10.98 -37.07
CA ALA A 412 -3.86 11.57 -38.34
C ALA A 412 -2.90 11.21 -39.50
N ALA A 413 -1.60 11.10 -39.21
CA ALA A 413 -0.60 10.68 -40.19
C ALA A 413 -0.59 9.17 -40.44
N THR A 414 -0.83 8.35 -39.41
CA THR A 414 -0.80 6.87 -39.48
C THR A 414 -2.03 6.27 -38.79
N PRO A 415 -3.14 6.05 -39.51
CA PRO A 415 -4.40 5.52 -38.95
C PRO A 415 -4.33 4.07 -38.43
N ALA A 416 -3.21 3.36 -38.65
CA ALA A 416 -2.98 2.02 -38.13
C ALA A 416 -2.60 2.02 -36.63
N LEU A 417 -2.22 3.17 -36.07
CA LEU A 417 -1.88 3.30 -34.65
C LEU A 417 -3.16 3.20 -33.80
N ARG A 418 -3.20 2.21 -32.90
CA ARG A 418 -4.37 1.94 -32.05
C ARG A 418 -4.08 1.97 -30.56
N ALA A 419 -2.81 1.95 -30.15
CA ALA A 419 -2.44 1.90 -28.73
C ALA A 419 -1.42 2.99 -28.36
N LEU A 420 -1.66 3.67 -27.24
CA LEU A 420 -0.82 4.72 -26.68
C LEU A 420 -0.51 4.43 -25.22
N VAL A 421 0.76 4.54 -24.85
CA VAL A 421 1.23 4.53 -23.46
C VAL A 421 1.83 5.88 -23.13
N ILE A 422 1.24 6.59 -22.17
CA ILE A 422 1.79 7.82 -21.58
C ILE A 422 2.38 7.44 -20.23
N GLU A 423 3.70 7.53 -20.11
CA GLU A 423 4.44 7.23 -18.90
C GLU A 423 4.90 8.50 -18.18
N LEU A 424 4.51 8.64 -16.92
CA LEU A 424 4.91 9.75 -16.06
C LEU A 424 6.22 9.41 -15.35
N ALA A 425 7.30 10.09 -15.74
CA ALA A 425 8.66 9.71 -15.39
C ALA A 425 9.05 9.93 -13.93
N GLU A 426 8.49 10.93 -13.24
CA GLU A 426 8.90 11.32 -11.88
C GLU A 426 7.73 11.30 -10.88
N SER A 427 8.06 11.25 -9.58
CA SER A 427 7.11 11.43 -8.47
C SER A 427 6.66 12.90 -8.28
N GLY A 428 6.51 13.63 -9.40
CA GLY A 428 6.15 15.05 -9.42
C GLY A 428 4.65 15.30 -9.53
N VAL A 429 4.30 16.58 -9.62
CA VAL A 429 2.92 17.02 -9.87
C VAL A 429 2.75 17.32 -11.35
N TYR A 430 1.75 16.70 -11.96
CA TYR A 430 1.33 16.91 -13.33
C TYR A 430 -0.01 17.65 -13.31
N GLU A 431 -0.02 18.83 -13.89
CA GLU A 431 -1.19 19.72 -13.95
C GLU A 431 -1.67 19.83 -15.40
N GLY A 432 -2.96 20.11 -15.59
CA GLY A 432 -3.57 20.33 -16.90
C GLY A 432 -4.93 19.64 -17.04
N SER A 433 -5.72 20.12 -18.00
CA SER A 433 -6.95 19.45 -18.40
C SER A 433 -6.61 18.18 -19.20
N ILE A 434 -7.17 17.05 -18.78
CA ILE A 434 -6.99 15.77 -19.45
C ILE A 434 -8.35 15.36 -20.01
N ASP A 435 -8.46 15.36 -21.34
CA ASP A 435 -9.63 14.88 -22.08
C ASP A 435 -9.16 13.74 -22.99
N LEU A 436 -9.65 12.53 -22.71
CA LEU A 436 -9.31 11.32 -23.46
C LEU A 436 -10.48 10.97 -24.37
N GLN A 437 -10.32 11.19 -25.67
CA GLN A 437 -11.28 10.82 -26.70
C GLN A 437 -10.71 9.67 -27.54
N LEU A 438 -11.33 8.50 -27.45
CA LEU A 438 -10.85 7.26 -28.09
C LEU A 438 -11.73 6.86 -29.27
N ASP A 439 -11.11 6.55 -30.41
CA ASP A 439 -11.77 5.92 -31.55
C ASP A 439 -11.97 4.41 -31.32
N ALA A 440 -12.77 3.79 -32.20
CA ALA A 440 -13.12 2.38 -32.06
C ALA A 440 -11.88 1.48 -32.05
N GLY A 441 -11.80 0.59 -31.06
CA GLY A 441 -10.67 -0.32 -30.85
C GLY A 441 -9.37 0.33 -30.37
N GLU A 442 -9.38 1.61 -29.94
CA GLU A 442 -8.19 2.26 -29.39
C GLU A 442 -7.97 1.94 -27.90
N ALA A 443 -6.71 1.87 -27.48
CA ALA A 443 -6.34 1.69 -26.09
C ALA A 443 -5.37 2.78 -25.63
N ILE A 444 -5.72 3.50 -24.56
CA ILE A 444 -4.83 4.49 -23.94
C ILE A 444 -4.50 4.06 -22.52
N GLN A 445 -3.21 3.94 -22.21
CA GLN A 445 -2.69 3.69 -20.87
C GLN A 445 -1.97 4.94 -20.35
N LEU A 446 -2.48 5.52 -19.27
CA LEU A 446 -1.76 6.54 -18.49
C LEU A 446 -1.16 5.86 -17.26
N ARG A 447 0.17 5.78 -17.22
CA ARG A 447 0.87 5.03 -16.18
C ARG A 447 1.97 5.84 -15.52
N ALA A 448 2.22 5.54 -14.26
CA ALA A 448 3.43 5.95 -13.58
C ALA A 448 4.63 5.10 -14.05
N ALA A 449 5.83 5.68 -14.06
CA ALA A 449 7.08 4.93 -14.20
C ALA A 449 7.35 4.04 -12.98
N GLU A 450 8.10 2.94 -13.17
CA GLU A 450 8.36 1.96 -12.11
C GLU A 450 8.98 2.61 -10.87
N ARG A 451 8.43 2.33 -9.68
CA ARG A 451 8.83 2.95 -8.41
C ARG A 451 8.79 4.48 -8.43
N THR A 452 7.78 5.06 -9.07
CA THR A 452 7.45 6.48 -8.94
C THR A 452 6.01 6.69 -8.49
N ARG A 453 5.73 7.87 -7.95
CA ARG A 453 4.44 8.30 -7.41
C ARG A 453 4.00 9.62 -8.03
N PRO A 454 3.62 9.65 -9.31
CA PRO A 454 3.14 10.86 -9.96
C PRO A 454 1.78 11.28 -9.39
N VAL A 455 1.59 12.59 -9.29
CA VAL A 455 0.38 13.21 -8.77
C VAL A 455 -0.31 13.95 -9.90
N LEU A 456 -1.49 13.49 -10.29
CA LEU A 456 -2.37 14.21 -11.20
C LEU A 456 -3.21 15.19 -10.40
N ARG A 457 -2.92 16.49 -10.57
CA ARG A 457 -3.64 17.55 -9.87
C ARG A 457 -4.60 18.23 -10.85
N LEU A 458 -5.88 17.88 -10.73
CA LEU A 458 -6.97 18.42 -11.52
C LEU A 458 -7.43 19.74 -10.87
N LEU A 459 -7.18 20.86 -11.55
CA LEU A 459 -7.45 22.20 -11.05
C LEU A 459 -8.77 22.74 -11.62
N ASP A 460 -9.44 23.59 -10.85
CA ASP A 460 -10.56 24.42 -11.33
C ASP A 460 -9.97 25.60 -12.13
N VAL A 461 -9.73 25.38 -13.42
CA VAL A 461 -9.22 26.39 -14.35
C VAL A 461 -10.38 27.25 -14.88
N ARG A 462 -11.55 26.66 -15.09
CA ARG A 462 -12.74 27.28 -15.66
C ARG A 462 -13.76 27.53 -14.54
N ALA A 463 -14.16 28.78 -14.38
CA ALA A 463 -15.20 29.15 -13.41
C ALA A 463 -16.62 28.76 -13.86
N SER A 464 -16.83 28.60 -15.18
CA SER A 464 -18.14 28.40 -15.80
C SER A 464 -18.53 26.94 -16.03
N GLN A 465 -17.63 25.99 -15.78
CA GLN A 465 -17.87 24.56 -16.00
C GLN A 465 -16.96 23.71 -15.11
N PRO A 466 -17.33 22.45 -14.80
CA PRO A 466 -16.44 21.53 -14.10
C PRO A 466 -15.22 21.15 -14.96
N ASP A 467 -14.05 21.04 -14.34
CA ASP A 467 -12.78 20.59 -14.95
C ASP A 467 -12.41 19.19 -14.42
N ALA A 468 -13.27 18.20 -14.69
CA ALA A 468 -12.98 16.80 -14.41
C ALA A 468 -12.01 16.19 -15.44
N LEU A 469 -11.41 15.05 -15.10
CA LEU A 469 -10.75 14.21 -16.11
C LEU A 469 -11.85 13.52 -16.92
N SER A 470 -12.01 13.96 -18.17
CA SER A 470 -13.01 13.45 -19.11
C SER A 470 -12.47 12.24 -19.86
N VAL A 471 -13.28 11.18 -19.91
CA VAL A 471 -13.03 10.01 -20.75
C VAL A 471 -14.27 9.74 -21.59
N SER A 472 -14.09 9.69 -22.91
CA SER A 472 -15.11 9.23 -23.85
C SER A 472 -14.48 8.29 -24.87
N GLY A 473 -15.24 7.29 -25.31
CA GLY A 473 -14.73 6.26 -26.19
C GLY A 473 -15.80 5.66 -27.08
N ARG A 474 -15.34 5.05 -28.17
CA ARG A 474 -16.16 4.31 -29.13
C ARG A 474 -16.05 2.80 -28.94
N ALA A 475 -16.80 2.04 -29.73
CA ALA A 475 -16.86 0.58 -29.66
C ALA A 475 -15.47 -0.08 -29.55
N GLY A 476 -15.26 -0.88 -28.50
CA GLY A 476 -14.02 -1.64 -28.28
C GLY A 476 -12.84 -0.83 -27.75
N SER A 477 -13.03 0.47 -27.43
CA SER A 477 -11.98 1.29 -26.84
C SER A 477 -11.76 1.00 -25.35
N ARG A 478 -10.53 1.18 -24.85
CA ARG A 478 -10.14 0.87 -23.46
C ARG A 478 -9.24 1.94 -22.87
N VAL A 479 -9.45 2.27 -21.60
CA VAL A 479 -8.58 3.17 -20.85
C VAL A 479 -8.03 2.47 -19.62
N LEU A 480 -6.72 2.58 -19.42
CA LEU A 480 -6.01 2.04 -18.27
C LEU A 480 -5.30 3.15 -17.50
N LEU A 481 -5.59 3.26 -16.21
CA LEU A 481 -4.88 4.13 -15.28
C LEU A 481 -4.08 3.28 -14.29
N ASP A 482 -2.77 3.45 -14.25
CA ASP A 482 -1.88 2.61 -13.43
C ASP A 482 -0.88 3.43 -12.59
N GLY A 483 -0.94 3.29 -11.26
CA GLY A 483 0.07 3.84 -10.36
C GLY A 483 -0.06 5.33 -10.03
N LEU A 484 -1.25 5.93 -10.19
CA LEU A 484 -1.47 7.39 -10.13
C LEU A 484 -2.10 7.85 -8.81
N LEU A 485 -1.67 9.00 -8.29
CA LEU A 485 -2.39 9.73 -7.23
C LEU A 485 -3.19 10.87 -7.87
N ILE A 486 -4.52 10.80 -7.87
CA ILE A 486 -5.41 11.81 -8.46
C ILE A 486 -6.04 12.65 -7.35
N VAL A 487 -5.91 13.97 -7.46
CA VAL A 487 -6.38 14.95 -6.48
C VAL A 487 -7.08 16.13 -7.16
N GLY A 488 -8.01 16.76 -6.45
CA GLY A 488 -8.71 17.97 -6.87
C GLY A 488 -10.11 17.71 -7.42
N ARG A 489 -10.23 16.75 -8.35
CA ARG A 489 -11.50 16.33 -8.97
C ARG A 489 -11.54 14.82 -9.21
N GLY A 490 -12.72 14.32 -9.59
CA GLY A 490 -12.96 12.94 -10.00
C GLY A 490 -12.70 12.71 -11.50
N ILE A 491 -12.95 11.47 -11.90
CA ILE A 491 -12.99 11.02 -13.29
C ILE A 491 -14.45 10.99 -13.74
N GLU A 492 -14.73 11.55 -14.90
CA GLU A 492 -16.03 11.50 -15.55
C GLU A 492 -15.90 10.68 -16.83
N VAL A 493 -16.69 9.61 -16.93
CA VAL A 493 -16.77 8.75 -18.10
C VAL A 493 -18.10 9.02 -18.78
N HIS A 494 -18.05 9.63 -19.96
CA HIS A 494 -19.23 10.01 -20.71
C HIS A 494 -19.60 8.93 -21.72
N GLY A 495 -20.88 8.58 -21.73
CA GLY A 495 -21.46 7.72 -22.75
C GLY A 495 -21.61 8.43 -24.11
N PRO A 496 -22.00 7.67 -25.14
CA PRO A 496 -22.29 8.23 -26.46
C PRO A 496 -23.45 9.23 -26.40
N GLY A 497 -23.38 10.29 -27.21
CA GLY A 497 -24.48 11.24 -27.36
C GLY A 497 -25.73 10.61 -28.00
N ASP A 498 -26.87 11.29 -27.88
CA ASP A 498 -28.21 10.78 -28.22
C ASP A 498 -28.37 10.21 -29.65
N GLU A 499 -27.55 10.66 -30.60
CA GLU A 499 -27.59 10.24 -32.02
C GLU A 499 -26.71 9.02 -32.34
N ALA A 500 -25.85 8.57 -31.42
CA ALA A 500 -24.91 7.48 -31.65
C ALA A 500 -25.54 6.09 -31.37
N ALA A 501 -24.99 5.05 -31.99
CA ALA A 501 -25.44 3.68 -31.79
C ALA A 501 -25.15 3.23 -30.34
N ALA A 502 -26.04 2.43 -29.74
CA ALA A 502 -25.91 1.99 -28.35
C ALA A 502 -24.69 1.11 -28.06
N ASP A 503 -24.02 0.59 -29.11
CA ASP A 503 -22.81 -0.22 -29.03
C ASP A 503 -21.53 0.63 -29.27
N ASP A 504 -21.67 1.92 -29.60
CA ASP A 504 -20.56 2.85 -29.84
C ASP A 504 -20.16 3.60 -28.56
N ASP A 505 -19.80 2.84 -27.52
CA ASP A 505 -19.42 3.34 -26.20
C ASP A 505 -18.05 2.79 -25.78
N LEU A 506 -17.44 3.40 -24.76
CA LEU A 506 -16.22 2.91 -24.12
C LEU A 506 -16.46 1.48 -23.61
N CYS A 507 -15.55 0.56 -23.92
CA CYS A 507 -15.69 -0.83 -23.51
C CYS A 507 -15.31 -1.02 -22.04
N GLU A 508 -14.17 -0.47 -21.63
CA GLU A 508 -13.61 -0.74 -20.30
C GLU A 508 -12.75 0.43 -19.79
N LEU A 509 -12.97 0.80 -18.52
CA LEU A 509 -12.07 1.61 -17.71
C LEU A 509 -11.44 0.72 -16.62
N LEU A 510 -10.13 0.56 -16.67
CA LEU A 510 -9.35 -0.21 -15.72
C LEU A 510 -8.50 0.73 -14.84
N ILE A 511 -8.70 0.68 -13.53
CA ILE A 511 -7.98 1.48 -12.53
C ILE A 511 -7.16 0.54 -11.65
N ARG A 512 -5.83 0.61 -11.75
CA ARG A 512 -4.91 -0.27 -11.02
C ARG A 512 -3.91 0.55 -10.21
N HIS A 513 -3.63 0.15 -8.97
CA HIS A 513 -2.66 0.83 -8.11
C HIS A 513 -2.83 2.35 -8.07
N CYS A 514 -4.07 2.84 -8.14
CA CYS A 514 -4.36 4.27 -8.17
C CYS A 514 -5.02 4.71 -6.88
N THR A 515 -4.79 5.98 -6.50
CA THR A 515 -5.52 6.61 -5.40
C THR A 515 -6.26 7.81 -5.93
N LEU A 516 -7.58 7.70 -6.01
CA LEU A 516 -8.47 8.84 -6.17
C LEU A 516 -8.84 9.30 -4.76
N VAL A 517 -8.26 10.42 -4.33
CA VAL A 517 -8.33 10.87 -2.93
C VAL A 517 -9.80 10.97 -2.48
N PRO A 518 -10.24 10.20 -1.47
CA PRO A 518 -11.60 10.27 -0.97
C PRO A 518 -11.96 11.69 -0.53
N GLY A 519 -13.01 12.26 -1.14
CA GLY A 519 -13.43 13.65 -0.93
C GLY A 519 -12.57 14.72 -1.63
N TRP A 520 -11.88 14.32 -2.70
CA TRP A 520 -11.05 15.10 -3.65
C TRP A 520 -9.82 15.81 -3.10
N ALA A 521 -9.83 16.23 -1.84
CA ALA A 521 -8.72 16.86 -1.15
C ALA A 521 -8.88 16.71 0.36
N LEU A 522 -7.80 16.98 1.10
CA LEU A 522 -7.78 16.85 2.57
C LEU A 522 -7.52 18.20 3.26
N HIS A 523 -8.07 18.36 4.45
CA HIS A 523 -7.64 19.34 5.44
C HIS A 523 -6.37 18.86 6.16
N CYS A 524 -5.74 19.74 6.94
CA CYS A 524 -4.51 19.40 7.67
C CYS A 524 -4.70 18.25 8.66
N ASP A 525 -5.89 18.03 9.20
CA ASP A 525 -6.20 16.95 10.14
C ASP A 525 -6.68 15.65 9.46
N CYS A 526 -6.45 15.53 8.15
CA CYS A 526 -6.87 14.41 7.30
C CYS A 526 -8.40 14.26 7.14
N ASP A 527 -9.19 15.29 7.48
CA ASP A 527 -10.61 15.30 7.11
C ASP A 527 -10.78 15.69 5.63
N PRO A 528 -11.74 15.08 4.91
CA PRO A 528 -11.98 15.38 3.49
C PRO A 528 -12.55 16.79 3.33
N LYS A 529 -12.09 17.52 2.30
CA LYS A 529 -12.62 18.86 1.96
C LYS A 529 -14.00 18.80 1.34
N ARG A 530 -14.27 17.78 0.51
CA ARG A 530 -15.55 17.60 -0.18
C ARG A 530 -16.12 16.21 0.07
N PRO A 531 -16.62 15.95 1.28
CA PRO A 531 -17.09 14.63 1.66
C PRO A 531 -18.26 14.14 0.80
N GLY A 532 -18.19 12.89 0.34
CA GLY A 532 -19.27 12.24 -0.42
C GLY A 532 -19.32 12.57 -1.90
N GLU A 533 -18.50 13.52 -2.39
CA GLU A 533 -18.35 13.75 -3.82
C GLU A 533 -17.79 12.51 -4.53
N PRO A 534 -18.28 12.20 -5.74
CA PRO A 534 -17.86 11.02 -6.46
C PRO A 534 -16.43 11.18 -6.99
N SER A 535 -15.60 10.16 -6.76
CA SER A 535 -14.30 10.02 -7.41
C SER A 535 -14.43 9.52 -8.84
N VAL A 536 -15.45 8.71 -9.13
CA VAL A 536 -15.74 8.23 -10.48
C VAL A 536 -17.22 8.43 -10.76
N THR A 537 -17.52 9.11 -11.86
CA THR A 537 -18.87 9.29 -12.37
C THR A 537 -18.98 8.58 -13.71
N LEU A 538 -19.89 7.62 -13.80
CA LEU A 538 -20.30 6.99 -15.05
C LEU A 538 -21.55 7.73 -15.53
N ASP A 539 -21.41 8.59 -16.53
CA ASP A 539 -22.46 9.46 -17.03
C ASP A 539 -23.02 8.94 -18.35
N GLY A 540 -24.17 8.26 -18.30
CA GLY A 540 -24.83 7.73 -19.49
C GLY A 540 -24.04 6.64 -20.23
N THR A 541 -22.97 6.12 -19.64
CA THR A 541 -22.10 5.08 -20.23
C THR A 541 -22.47 3.67 -19.77
N ARG A 542 -22.17 2.70 -20.62
CA ARG A 542 -22.25 1.24 -20.41
C ARG A 542 -20.85 0.62 -20.28
N ALA A 543 -19.82 1.43 -20.09
CA ALA A 543 -18.45 0.94 -19.89
C ALA A 543 -18.34 0.04 -18.66
N ALA A 544 -17.57 -1.04 -18.80
CA ALA A 544 -17.17 -1.86 -17.67
C ALA A 544 -16.16 -1.09 -16.81
N LEU A 545 -16.36 -1.06 -15.49
CA LEU A 545 -15.39 -0.48 -14.55
C LEU A 545 -14.72 -1.60 -13.77
N ARG A 546 -13.38 -1.69 -13.89
CA ARG A 546 -12.57 -2.62 -13.12
C ARG A 546 -11.57 -1.87 -12.26
N VAL A 547 -11.49 -2.23 -10.99
CA VAL A 547 -10.64 -1.57 -10.00
C VAL A 547 -9.84 -2.62 -9.24
N GLU A 548 -8.52 -2.48 -9.25
CA GLU A 548 -7.61 -3.40 -8.57
C GLU A 548 -6.59 -2.63 -7.72
N HIS A 549 -6.32 -3.10 -6.49
CA HIS A 549 -5.28 -2.55 -5.62
C HIS A 549 -5.34 -1.01 -5.46
N SER A 550 -6.55 -0.44 -5.46
CA SER A 550 -6.76 1.02 -5.57
C SER A 550 -7.60 1.56 -4.42
N ILE A 551 -7.48 2.87 -4.18
CA ILE A 551 -8.25 3.62 -3.19
C ILE A 551 -9.13 4.61 -3.94
N LEU A 552 -10.45 4.50 -3.77
CA LEU A 552 -11.44 5.35 -4.43
C LEU A 552 -12.32 6.04 -3.40
N GLY A 553 -12.76 7.26 -3.72
CA GLY A 553 -13.96 7.85 -3.13
C GLY A 553 -15.24 7.25 -3.71
N ALA A 554 -16.38 7.90 -3.50
CA ALA A 554 -17.68 7.39 -3.96
C ALA A 554 -17.73 7.18 -5.49
N ILE A 555 -18.52 6.22 -5.96
CA ILE A 555 -18.80 5.99 -7.37
C ILE A 555 -20.26 6.34 -7.63
N MET A 556 -20.49 7.20 -8.61
CA MET A 556 -21.81 7.60 -9.04
C MET A 556 -22.09 7.05 -10.44
N VAL A 557 -23.28 6.49 -10.64
CA VAL A 557 -23.71 5.95 -11.92
C VAL A 557 -25.01 6.61 -12.34
N ILE A 558 -24.98 7.31 -13.45
CA ILE A 558 -26.14 7.90 -14.12
C ILE A 558 -26.49 6.97 -15.27
N SER A 559 -27.67 6.35 -15.20
CA SER A 559 -28.08 5.34 -16.16
C SER A 559 -28.24 5.94 -17.56
N PRO A 560 -27.86 5.20 -18.62
CA PRO A 560 -28.18 5.58 -20.00
C PRO A 560 -29.70 5.56 -20.25
N GLU A 561 -30.17 6.39 -21.17
CA GLU A 561 -31.58 6.41 -21.59
C GLU A 561 -32.03 5.05 -22.15
N ARG A 562 -31.16 4.40 -22.95
CA ARG A 562 -31.40 3.06 -23.50
C ARG A 562 -30.84 2.00 -22.56
N ARG A 563 -31.71 1.39 -21.77
CA ARG A 563 -31.34 0.31 -20.85
C ARG A 563 -31.17 -1.02 -21.59
N GLY A 564 -29.95 -1.55 -21.58
CA GLY A 564 -29.62 -2.93 -21.92
C GLY A 564 -29.34 -3.76 -20.66
N GLU A 565 -28.47 -4.76 -20.76
CA GLU A 565 -27.92 -5.42 -19.57
C GLU A 565 -27.09 -4.43 -18.73
N PRO A 566 -27.17 -4.52 -17.39
CA PRO A 566 -26.42 -3.62 -16.50
C PRO A 566 -24.91 -3.84 -16.69
N PRO A 567 -24.11 -2.77 -16.87
CA PRO A 567 -22.68 -2.89 -17.03
C PRO A 567 -21.99 -3.47 -15.78
N PRO A 568 -20.91 -4.26 -15.96
CA PRO A 568 -20.20 -4.86 -14.84
C PRO A 568 -19.32 -3.82 -14.14
N LEU A 569 -19.33 -3.87 -12.81
CA LEU A 569 -18.51 -3.03 -11.94
C LEU A 569 -17.77 -3.93 -10.95
N GLU A 570 -16.48 -4.20 -11.19
CA GLU A 570 -15.67 -5.11 -10.37
C GLU A 570 -14.63 -4.36 -9.52
N LEU A 571 -14.68 -4.52 -8.20
CA LEU A 571 -13.63 -4.10 -7.27
C LEU A 571 -12.93 -5.33 -6.70
N CYS A 572 -11.62 -5.36 -6.83
CA CYS A 572 -10.74 -6.37 -6.23
C CYS A 572 -9.64 -5.68 -5.42
N ASP A 573 -9.34 -6.17 -4.22
CA ASP A 573 -8.19 -5.70 -3.41
C ASP A 573 -8.19 -4.18 -3.18
N SER A 574 -9.37 -3.57 -3.08
CA SER A 574 -9.54 -2.11 -3.16
C SER A 574 -10.38 -1.54 -2.02
N ILE A 575 -10.23 -0.23 -1.82
CA ILE A 575 -11.01 0.57 -0.88
C ILE A 575 -12.00 1.43 -1.65
N LEU A 576 -13.26 1.42 -1.21
CA LEU A 576 -14.29 2.36 -1.64
C LEU A 576 -14.77 3.15 -0.43
N ASP A 577 -14.40 4.43 -0.34
CA ASP A 577 -14.63 5.26 0.85
C ASP A 577 -15.44 6.52 0.52
N ALA A 578 -16.74 6.50 0.85
CA ALA A 578 -17.61 7.67 0.77
C ALA A 578 -17.33 8.72 1.85
N THR A 579 -16.29 8.52 2.67
CA THR A 579 -15.86 9.35 3.80
C THR A 579 -16.82 9.38 5.00
N GLY A 580 -17.81 8.49 5.03
CA GLY A 580 -18.80 8.36 6.10
C GLY A 580 -19.67 7.13 5.93
N MET A 581 -20.13 6.51 7.03
CA MET A 581 -20.93 5.27 6.96
C MET A 581 -22.33 5.48 6.39
N GLU A 582 -22.90 6.67 6.58
CA GLU A 582 -24.25 7.02 6.14
C GLU A 582 -24.28 7.63 4.73
N ARG A 583 -23.11 7.86 4.13
CA ARG A 583 -23.00 8.40 2.78
C ARG A 583 -23.06 7.28 1.76
N VAL A 584 -23.52 7.58 0.56
CA VAL A 584 -23.58 6.61 -0.53
C VAL A 584 -22.19 6.45 -1.15
N ALA A 585 -21.65 5.23 -1.08
CA ALA A 585 -20.36 4.86 -1.67
C ALA A 585 -20.50 4.38 -3.12
N LEU A 586 -21.61 3.72 -3.45
CA LEU A 586 -22.00 3.38 -4.80
C LEU A 586 -23.49 3.65 -4.95
N GLY A 587 -23.89 4.48 -5.89
CA GLY A 587 -25.30 4.80 -6.12
C GLY A 587 -25.55 5.62 -7.38
N ALA A 588 -26.78 6.09 -7.51
CA ALA A 588 -27.24 6.96 -8.60
C ALA A 588 -27.84 8.25 -8.03
N PRO A 589 -27.75 9.39 -8.72
CA PRO A 589 -28.37 10.63 -8.27
C PRO A 589 -29.89 10.63 -8.46
N ASP A 590 -30.36 10.11 -9.61
CA ASP A 590 -31.77 10.21 -10.04
C ASP A 590 -32.56 8.92 -9.81
N GLU A 591 -31.89 7.85 -9.37
CA GLU A 591 -32.49 6.54 -9.16
C GLU A 591 -32.23 5.99 -7.75
N VAL A 592 -33.06 5.03 -7.34
CA VAL A 592 -32.94 4.39 -6.01
C VAL A 592 -31.67 3.53 -5.89
N VAL A 593 -31.16 3.01 -7.01
CA VAL A 593 -29.97 2.16 -7.08
C VAL A 593 -29.19 2.47 -8.35
N ALA A 594 -27.86 2.32 -8.31
CA ALA A 594 -27.02 2.36 -9.50
C ALA A 594 -27.35 1.20 -10.46
N TYR A 595 -27.55 1.49 -11.74
CA TYR A 595 -27.82 0.47 -12.76
C TYR A 595 -26.55 -0.28 -13.18
N VAL A 596 -26.02 -1.10 -12.27
CA VAL A 596 -24.79 -1.89 -12.46
C VAL A 596 -24.92 -3.29 -11.87
N GLU A 597 -24.16 -4.23 -12.42
CA GLU A 597 -23.91 -5.53 -11.81
C GLU A 597 -22.55 -5.49 -11.09
N ALA A 598 -22.60 -5.33 -9.76
CA ALA A 598 -21.39 -5.10 -8.97
C ALA A 598 -20.74 -6.41 -8.47
N GLY A 599 -19.41 -6.43 -8.42
CA GLY A 599 -18.59 -7.50 -7.86
C GLY A 599 -17.57 -6.94 -6.87
N PHE A 600 -17.39 -7.60 -5.73
CA PHE A 600 -16.44 -7.20 -4.68
C PHE A 600 -15.62 -8.40 -4.24
N ARG A 601 -14.29 -8.32 -4.29
CA ARG A 601 -13.39 -9.35 -3.76
C ARG A 601 -12.33 -8.69 -2.88
N ARG A 602 -12.24 -9.10 -1.61
CA ARG A 602 -11.27 -8.57 -0.65
C ARG A 602 -11.28 -7.04 -0.61
N CYS A 603 -12.46 -6.44 -0.48
CA CYS A 603 -12.65 -4.98 -0.48
C CYS A 603 -13.11 -4.47 0.88
N THR A 604 -12.77 -3.23 1.21
CA THR A 604 -13.36 -2.51 2.35
C THR A 604 -14.18 -1.34 1.84
N VAL A 605 -15.47 -1.34 2.13
CA VAL A 605 -16.42 -0.30 1.72
C VAL A 605 -16.90 0.50 2.93
N ILE A 606 -16.69 1.81 2.89
CA ILE A 606 -17.18 2.78 3.88
C ILE A 606 -18.29 3.60 3.23
N GLY A 607 -19.52 3.34 3.64
CA GLY A 607 -20.72 3.97 3.10
C GLY A 607 -21.77 2.94 2.65
N GLU A 608 -22.96 3.43 2.29
CA GLU A 608 -24.02 2.62 1.70
C GLU A 608 -23.69 2.21 0.27
N VAL A 609 -24.05 0.99 -0.10
CA VAL A 609 -23.94 0.51 -1.49
C VAL A 609 -25.33 0.26 -2.02
N GLN A 610 -25.68 0.92 -3.10
CA GLN A 610 -26.99 0.87 -3.74
C GLN A 610 -26.80 0.42 -5.19
N ALA A 611 -27.07 -0.85 -5.48
CA ALA A 611 -26.77 -1.45 -6.79
C ALA A 611 -27.95 -2.25 -7.34
N HIS A 612 -28.06 -2.31 -8.67
CA HIS A 612 -29.09 -3.09 -9.35
C HIS A 612 -28.91 -4.58 -9.07
N GLY A 613 -27.69 -5.11 -9.20
CA GLY A 613 -27.34 -6.49 -8.85
C GLY A 613 -25.96 -6.57 -8.19
N ILE A 614 -25.73 -7.62 -7.42
CA ILE A 614 -24.39 -8.01 -6.96
C ILE A 614 -24.14 -9.43 -7.47
N ALA A 615 -23.20 -9.60 -8.40
CA ALA A 615 -22.85 -10.91 -8.95
C ALA A 615 -22.15 -11.78 -7.89
N LEU A 616 -21.10 -11.24 -7.27
CA LEU A 616 -20.34 -11.90 -6.21
C LEU A 616 -19.75 -10.86 -5.26
N ALA A 617 -19.95 -11.05 -3.96
CA ALA A 617 -19.18 -10.36 -2.93
C ALA A 617 -18.47 -11.40 -2.05
N GLU A 618 -17.15 -11.33 -1.95
CA GLU A 618 -16.30 -12.30 -1.26
C GLU A 618 -15.23 -11.62 -0.40
N ASP A 619 -15.01 -12.16 0.81
CA ASP A 619 -13.94 -11.78 1.75
C ASP A 619 -13.87 -10.26 2.01
N SER A 620 -15.01 -9.58 1.95
CA SER A 620 -15.12 -8.12 1.95
C SER A 620 -15.81 -7.59 3.21
N ILE A 621 -15.53 -6.34 3.57
CA ILE A 621 -16.19 -5.63 4.67
C ILE A 621 -17.08 -4.53 4.10
N PHE A 622 -18.39 -4.65 4.32
CA PHE A 622 -19.36 -3.59 4.05
C PHE A 622 -19.75 -2.92 5.36
N ALA A 623 -19.11 -1.80 5.66
CA ALA A 623 -19.32 -1.11 6.94
C ALA A 623 -20.62 -0.30 6.97
N GLY A 624 -21.15 0.08 5.80
CA GLY A 624 -22.51 0.60 5.62
C GLY A 624 -23.47 -0.43 5.02
N PRO A 625 -24.78 -0.15 4.98
CA PRO A 625 -25.79 -1.06 4.48
C PRO A 625 -25.71 -1.27 2.96
N LEU A 626 -25.95 -2.53 2.54
CA LEU A 626 -26.08 -2.93 1.14
C LEU A 626 -27.56 -2.94 0.73
N ARG A 627 -27.93 -2.24 -0.34
CA ARG A 627 -29.27 -2.25 -0.93
C ARG A 627 -29.18 -2.76 -2.37
N VAL A 628 -29.60 -4.01 -2.58
CA VAL A 628 -29.58 -4.66 -3.88
C VAL A 628 -31.00 -4.89 -4.36
N LEU A 629 -31.31 -4.47 -5.59
CA LEU A 629 -32.64 -4.62 -6.18
C LEU A 629 -32.89 -6.07 -6.63
N ARG A 630 -32.01 -6.62 -7.48
CA ARG A 630 -32.08 -7.98 -8.03
C ARG A 630 -31.40 -8.98 -7.08
N ARG A 631 -32.17 -9.49 -6.10
CA ARG A 631 -31.66 -10.40 -5.04
C ARG A 631 -31.77 -11.89 -5.36
N GLN A 632 -32.46 -12.25 -6.46
CA GLN A 632 -32.66 -13.64 -6.88
C GLN A 632 -31.40 -14.25 -7.54
N GLN A 633 -30.41 -13.42 -7.88
CA GLN A 633 -29.17 -13.81 -8.53
C GLN A 633 -27.99 -13.26 -7.73
N GLY A 634 -26.86 -13.96 -7.81
CA GLY A 634 -25.62 -13.63 -7.12
C GLY A 634 -25.53 -14.14 -5.67
N CYS A 635 -24.36 -13.92 -5.06
CA CYS A 635 -24.05 -14.41 -3.72
C CYS A 635 -23.14 -13.44 -2.95
N VAL A 636 -23.38 -13.31 -1.65
CA VAL A 636 -22.47 -12.66 -0.70
C VAL A 636 -21.91 -13.75 0.21
N ARG A 637 -20.59 -13.94 0.23
CA ARG A 637 -19.94 -15.00 1.01
C ARG A 637 -18.72 -14.52 1.79
N PHE A 638 -18.54 -15.03 3.01
CA PHE A 638 -17.38 -14.69 3.87
C PHE A 638 -17.17 -13.17 4.08
N CYS A 639 -18.25 -12.39 3.98
CA CYS A 639 -18.23 -10.95 4.15
C CYS A 639 -18.81 -10.53 5.50
N TYR A 640 -18.39 -9.36 5.98
CA TYR A 640 -19.14 -8.62 6.98
C TYR A 640 -20.20 -7.75 6.28
N VAL A 641 -21.46 -7.87 6.70
CA VAL A 641 -22.58 -7.12 6.16
C VAL A 641 -23.29 -6.37 7.29
N ALA A 642 -23.29 -5.04 7.21
CA ALA A 642 -23.96 -4.19 8.19
C ALA A 642 -25.47 -4.48 8.30
N GLY A 643 -26.03 -4.22 9.48
CA GLY A 643 -27.48 -4.31 9.73
C GLY A 643 -28.30 -3.42 8.78
N GLY A 644 -29.56 -3.81 8.52
CA GLY A 644 -30.43 -3.08 7.58
C GLY A 644 -30.19 -3.40 6.09
N SER A 645 -29.16 -4.19 5.77
CA SER A 645 -28.83 -4.58 4.40
C SER A 645 -29.86 -5.52 3.76
N ARG A 646 -30.21 -5.26 2.50
CA ARG A 646 -31.00 -6.10 1.60
C ARG A 646 -30.08 -6.65 0.50
N THR A 647 -29.62 -7.89 0.66
CA THR A 647 -28.63 -8.52 -0.22
C THR A 647 -29.20 -9.73 -0.95
N PRO A 648 -28.49 -10.28 -1.95
CA PRO A 648 -28.65 -11.67 -2.39
C PRO A 648 -28.36 -12.67 -1.25
N ARG A 649 -28.41 -13.96 -1.58
CA ARG A 649 -28.15 -15.05 -0.62
C ARG A 649 -26.80 -14.88 0.05
N ARG A 650 -26.80 -14.93 1.39
CA ARG A 650 -25.60 -14.87 2.22
C ARG A 650 -25.10 -16.26 2.56
N PHE A 651 -23.79 -16.44 2.55
CA PHE A 651 -23.12 -17.70 2.88
C PHE A 651 -21.92 -17.44 3.80
N HIS A 652 -21.96 -17.97 5.03
CA HIS A 652 -20.90 -17.76 6.02
C HIS A 652 -20.52 -16.29 6.28
N CYS A 653 -21.52 -15.39 6.25
CA CYS A 653 -21.31 -13.97 6.53
C CYS A 653 -21.36 -13.66 8.03
N GLN A 654 -20.72 -12.56 8.42
CA GLN A 654 -20.86 -11.96 9.74
C GLN A 654 -21.77 -10.71 9.66
N PRO A 655 -22.57 -10.42 10.69
CA PRO A 655 -22.68 -11.14 11.98
C PRO A 655 -23.59 -12.38 11.94
N ASP A 656 -24.13 -12.79 10.79
CA ASP A 656 -25.15 -13.85 10.69
C ASP A 656 -24.73 -15.17 11.37
N LEU A 657 -23.48 -15.61 11.20
CA LEU A 657 -22.95 -16.81 11.86
C LEU A 657 -22.85 -16.65 13.39
N ALA A 658 -22.34 -15.52 13.87
CA ALA A 658 -22.25 -15.26 15.31
C ALA A 658 -23.64 -15.22 15.95
N LEU A 659 -24.63 -14.63 15.28
CA LEU A 659 -26.01 -14.56 15.75
C LEU A 659 -26.73 -15.91 15.74
N ALA A 660 -26.37 -16.80 14.80
CA ALA A 660 -26.88 -18.17 14.76
C ALA A 660 -26.31 -19.04 15.89
N ALA A 661 -25.10 -18.72 16.39
CA ALA A 661 -24.43 -19.47 17.45
C ALA A 661 -24.94 -19.15 18.87
N VAL A 662 -25.73 -18.09 19.05
CA VAL A 662 -26.21 -17.63 20.37
C VAL A 662 -27.73 -17.67 20.53
N ALA A 663 -28.19 -17.69 21.78
CA ALA A 663 -29.61 -17.60 22.11
C ALA A 663 -30.22 -16.24 21.69
N PRO A 664 -31.52 -16.17 21.37
CA PRO A 664 -32.17 -14.93 20.92
C PRO A 664 -31.95 -13.72 21.83
N GLU A 665 -31.90 -13.92 23.15
CA GLU A 665 -31.69 -12.89 24.17
C GLU A 665 -30.30 -12.24 24.08
N GLN A 666 -29.29 -12.97 23.59
CA GLN A 666 -27.90 -12.51 23.48
C GLN A 666 -27.59 -11.87 22.12
N ARG A 667 -28.51 -11.96 21.15
CA ARG A 667 -28.28 -11.48 19.78
C ARG A 667 -27.99 -9.98 19.70
N GLU A 668 -28.63 -9.16 20.54
CA GLU A 668 -28.36 -7.72 20.56
C GLU A 668 -26.93 -7.40 21.05
N HIS A 669 -26.44 -8.15 22.05
CA HIS A 669 -25.06 -8.02 22.50
C HIS A 669 -24.07 -8.40 21.39
N GLU A 670 -24.33 -9.53 20.71
CA GLU A 670 -23.51 -10.01 19.61
C GLU A 670 -23.50 -9.06 18.40
N ARG A 671 -24.63 -8.42 18.08
CA ARG A 671 -24.72 -7.38 17.05
C ARG A 671 -23.81 -6.19 17.33
N LEU A 672 -23.65 -5.82 18.60
CA LEU A 672 -22.77 -4.72 19.00
C LEU A 672 -21.31 -5.15 19.10
N ARG A 673 -21.04 -6.42 19.41
CA ARG A 673 -19.69 -6.98 19.54
C ARG A 673 -19.04 -7.27 18.19
N VAL A 674 -19.79 -7.89 17.28
CA VAL A 674 -19.30 -8.34 15.97
C VAL A 674 -19.46 -7.22 14.95
N VAL A 675 -18.62 -6.19 15.09
CA VAL A 675 -18.55 -5.05 14.18
C VAL A 675 -17.09 -4.77 13.78
N PRO A 676 -16.83 -4.32 12.55
CA PRO A 676 -15.48 -4.00 12.12
C PRO A 676 -14.98 -2.78 12.88
N GLN A 677 -13.88 -2.96 13.60
CA GLN A 677 -13.17 -1.88 14.29
C GLN A 677 -11.90 -1.57 13.52
N PHE A 678 -11.75 -0.32 13.07
CA PHE A 678 -10.56 0.15 12.36
C PHE A 678 -9.66 0.98 13.28
N ARG A 679 -8.33 0.86 13.11
CA ARG A 679 -7.35 1.73 13.79
C ARG A 679 -7.50 3.19 13.37
N SER A 680 -7.80 3.44 12.10
CA SER A 680 -8.15 4.76 11.58
C SER A 680 -9.08 4.62 10.38
N ARG A 681 -9.95 5.61 10.21
CA ARG A 681 -10.87 5.75 9.06
C ARG A 681 -10.54 6.95 8.18
N ARG A 682 -9.53 7.74 8.54
CA ARG A 682 -9.13 8.94 7.81
C ARG A 682 -8.00 8.60 6.83
N TYR A 683 -8.23 8.84 5.55
CA TYR A 683 -7.19 8.71 4.53
C TYR A 683 -6.06 9.70 4.82
N GLY A 684 -4.81 9.30 4.59
CA GLY A 684 -3.61 10.07 4.98
C GLY A 684 -3.01 9.67 6.33
N THR A 685 -3.70 8.87 7.13
CA THR A 685 -3.14 8.29 8.36
C THR A 685 -2.43 6.95 8.09
N PRO A 686 -1.35 6.59 8.83
CA PRO A 686 -0.59 5.36 8.55
C PRO A 686 -1.37 4.05 8.70
N HIS A 687 -2.48 4.07 9.44
CA HIS A 687 -3.30 2.90 9.76
C HIS A 687 -4.66 2.89 9.05
N TYR A 688 -4.75 3.60 7.93
CA TYR A 688 -5.99 3.76 7.19
C TYR A 688 -6.68 2.41 6.88
N LEU A 689 -7.92 2.27 7.36
CA LEU A 689 -8.80 1.10 7.23
C LEU A 689 -8.19 -0.25 7.63
N ARG A 690 -7.15 -0.21 8.46
CA ARG A 690 -6.58 -1.41 9.06
C ARG A 690 -7.40 -1.83 10.28
N LEU A 691 -7.69 -3.12 10.42
CA LEU A 691 -8.41 -3.62 11.58
C LEU A 691 -7.65 -3.34 12.88
N ALA A 692 -8.37 -2.93 13.91
CA ALA A 692 -7.86 -2.77 15.26
C ALA A 692 -7.46 -4.12 15.86
N ASP A 693 -6.44 -4.11 16.73
CA ASP A 693 -5.89 -5.34 17.30
C ASP A 693 -6.92 -6.06 18.19
N GLY A 694 -7.82 -5.29 18.79
CA GLY A 694 -8.96 -5.77 19.57
C GLY A 694 -10.22 -6.05 18.75
N CYS A 695 -10.18 -5.95 17.42
CA CYS A 695 -11.30 -6.33 16.56
C CYS A 695 -11.63 -7.82 16.77
N CYS A 696 -12.92 -8.16 16.70
CA CYS A 696 -13.43 -9.50 16.99
C CYS A 696 -12.81 -10.57 16.06
N ALA A 697 -12.66 -11.78 16.59
CA ALA A 697 -12.03 -12.89 15.87
C ALA A 697 -12.84 -13.30 14.62
N GLU A 698 -14.15 -13.11 14.68
CA GLU A 698 -15.10 -13.39 13.61
C GLU A 698 -14.82 -12.58 12.33
N ILE A 699 -14.25 -11.38 12.47
CA ILE A 699 -13.84 -10.54 11.33
C ILE A 699 -12.34 -10.72 11.04
N ARG A 700 -11.51 -10.82 12.09
CA ARG A 700 -10.06 -11.02 11.93
C ARG A 700 -9.70 -12.37 11.31
N ARG A 701 -10.56 -13.39 11.41
CA ARG A 701 -10.36 -14.74 10.86
C ARG A 701 -11.57 -15.24 10.05
N GLY A 702 -12.38 -14.29 9.57
CA GLY A 702 -13.69 -14.56 8.99
C GLY A 702 -13.69 -14.87 7.50
N ALA A 703 -12.57 -14.63 6.81
CA ALA A 703 -12.45 -14.88 5.39
C ALA A 703 -12.50 -16.39 5.06
N SER A 704 -12.67 -16.70 3.79
CA SER A 704 -12.79 -18.05 3.23
C SER A 704 -11.61 -18.97 3.58
N ASP A 705 -10.42 -18.41 3.73
CA ASP A 705 -9.16 -19.06 4.09
C ASP A 705 -8.73 -18.80 5.55
N ARG A 706 -9.65 -18.27 6.37
CA ARG A 706 -9.43 -17.85 7.77
C ARG A 706 -8.52 -16.64 7.95
N SER A 707 -8.21 -15.90 6.88
CA SER A 707 -7.58 -14.57 6.97
C SER A 707 -8.58 -13.51 7.47
N ALA A 708 -8.10 -12.27 7.58
CA ALA A 708 -8.93 -11.12 7.90
C ALA A 708 -9.78 -10.73 6.68
N MET A 709 -11.05 -10.38 6.91
CA MET A 709 -11.89 -9.79 5.85
C MET A 709 -11.40 -8.39 5.47
N GLY A 710 -11.67 -7.97 4.23
CA GLY A 710 -11.46 -6.61 3.72
C GLY A 710 -10.20 -6.45 2.88
N VAL A 711 -9.83 -5.20 2.57
CA VAL A 711 -8.68 -4.87 1.68
C VAL A 711 -7.34 -5.44 2.14
N TRP A 712 -7.16 -5.61 3.44
CA TRP A 712 -5.90 -6.11 4.01
C TRP A 712 -5.86 -7.63 4.16
N HIS A 713 -6.77 -8.35 3.48
CA HIS A 713 -6.86 -9.81 3.48
C HIS A 713 -5.51 -10.48 3.17
N ASP A 714 -4.84 -10.03 2.11
CA ASP A 714 -3.61 -10.65 1.59
C ASP A 714 -2.36 -10.33 2.42
N LEU A 715 -2.51 -9.59 3.53
CA LEU A 715 -1.47 -9.51 4.54
C LEU A 715 -1.37 -10.78 5.37
N TYR A 716 -2.42 -11.60 5.41
CA TYR A 716 -2.46 -12.85 6.19
C TYR A 716 -2.01 -12.66 7.65
N GLU A 717 -2.34 -11.51 8.24
CA GLU A 717 -1.88 -11.14 9.59
C GLU A 717 -2.23 -12.17 10.67
N PRO A 718 -3.43 -12.80 10.68
CA PRO A 718 -3.76 -13.83 11.67
C PRO A 718 -2.85 -15.06 11.57
N GLN A 719 -2.55 -15.51 10.36
CA GLN A 719 -1.69 -16.66 10.09
C GLN A 719 -0.24 -16.33 10.45
N ARG A 720 0.25 -15.15 10.08
CA ARG A 720 1.59 -14.67 10.47
C ARG A 720 1.74 -14.55 11.99
N GLU A 721 0.74 -14.01 12.68
CA GLU A 721 0.72 -13.93 14.14
C GLU A 721 0.75 -15.33 14.77
N ALA A 722 -0.03 -16.28 14.23
CA ALA A 722 -0.05 -17.66 14.70
C ALA A 722 1.30 -18.37 14.48
N ASN A 723 1.92 -18.17 13.31
CA ASN A 723 3.22 -18.78 12.99
C ASN A 723 4.31 -18.24 13.91
N LEU A 724 4.36 -16.92 14.09
CA LEU A 724 5.30 -16.29 15.03
C LEU A 724 5.07 -16.80 16.45
N ALA A 725 3.82 -16.91 16.92
CA ALA A 725 3.53 -17.41 18.26
C ALA A 725 4.00 -18.86 18.47
N ALA A 726 3.85 -19.72 17.44
CA ALA A 726 4.36 -21.08 17.45
C ALA A 726 5.90 -21.11 17.52
N ARG A 727 6.59 -20.31 16.69
CA ARG A 727 8.05 -20.18 16.73
C ARG A 727 8.55 -19.68 18.07
N LEU A 728 7.94 -18.63 18.63
CA LEU A 728 8.34 -18.12 19.93
C LEU A 728 8.23 -19.19 21.01
N THR A 729 7.18 -19.99 21.00
CA THR A 729 7.01 -21.12 21.94
C THR A 729 8.12 -22.17 21.78
N GLU A 730 8.54 -22.44 20.54
CA GLU A 730 9.59 -23.42 20.25
C GLU A 730 10.98 -22.93 20.70
N TYR A 731 11.32 -21.65 20.50
CA TYR A 731 12.70 -21.15 20.61
C TYR A 731 13.02 -20.42 21.92
N VAL A 732 12.03 -20.11 22.75
CA VAL A 732 12.28 -19.47 24.06
C VAL A 732 12.75 -20.47 25.12
N PRO A 733 13.52 -20.05 26.12
CA PRO A 733 13.91 -20.92 27.23
C PRO A 733 12.71 -21.43 28.03
N ALA A 734 12.87 -22.60 28.67
CA ALA A 734 11.84 -23.16 29.54
C ALA A 734 11.52 -22.20 30.71
N GLY A 735 10.24 -22.00 30.97
CA GLY A 735 9.77 -21.07 32.02
C GLY A 735 9.68 -19.60 31.58
N THR A 736 10.08 -19.26 30.35
CA THR A 736 9.85 -17.94 29.74
C THR A 736 8.43 -17.84 29.18
N ASP A 737 7.80 -16.69 29.39
CA ASP A 737 6.47 -16.33 28.88
C ASP A 737 6.63 -15.24 27.81
N ALA A 738 6.70 -15.69 26.56
CA ALA A 738 6.88 -14.80 25.41
C ALA A 738 5.54 -14.35 24.83
N GLY A 739 5.44 -13.07 24.49
CA GLY A 739 4.25 -12.51 23.87
C GLY A 739 4.56 -11.55 22.73
N ILE A 740 3.71 -11.59 21.70
CA ILE A 740 3.76 -10.67 20.57
C ILE A 740 3.03 -9.38 20.95
N LEU A 741 3.72 -8.25 20.84
CA LEU A 741 3.16 -6.92 21.00
C LEU A 741 3.31 -6.19 19.68
N PHE A 742 2.35 -5.34 19.32
CA PHE A 742 2.49 -4.50 18.13
C PHE A 742 3.03 -3.14 18.54
N ALA A 743 4.07 -2.70 17.83
CA ALA A 743 4.79 -1.46 18.10
C ALA A 743 4.06 -0.20 17.60
N ASN A 744 2.89 -0.35 16.98
CA ASN A 744 2.22 0.73 16.26
C ASN A 744 0.82 1.00 16.81
#